data_AF-I1DSR8-F1
#
_entry.id   AF-I1DSR8-F1
#
_cell.length_a   1.000
_cell.length_b   1.000
_cell.length_c   1.000
_cell.angle_alpha   90.00
_cell.angle_beta   90.00
_cell.angle_gamma   90.00
#
_symmetry.space_group_name_H-M   'P 1'
#
loop_
_entity.id
_entity.type
_entity.pdbx_description
1 polymer ?
#
loop_
_entity_poly.entity_id
_entity_poly.type
_entity_poly.pdbx_seq_one_letter_code
_entity_poly.pdbx_strand_id
1 'polypeptide(L)'
;MINIIDKEFNKSVEIIKSCILSSGLIPILGSGFTRNCEAKNAKVPDGKQLKEIMIRTLIKSSADENLIAALKDSDLKKVSKSYLKHSKKELIIQDLTSYFTEVKLDKLKKDFINNDWKYIYTLNIDDAIERENKKIKKVLPYKKLQHRIRDHHLLYKIHGCATEEITYSESDSLIFSDAQYIRSLTKNESILNALKNDISESNIIYIGCSLDREIDIIHAVSGAKEDKSVSSKRIFFTRQTPDTITLDSLEDYNINTVIIVNDFDEIYKIVNTAFNSEDFDDKIDFENFKSSNIFTVEKDKNKNINFLLQNFDNNSELIRFGVPYYISKRSITPDVINSINKNNVTIIKGRRFSGKSLLLKTITIHVKDRNVYYIPSDSSISSEDIDKLTRLSNSVVLIDSNVVSYEEAYTLRKEIKALKNNNVSILIACNPTEVDVSNVFLTPEFEDNFFELRNSLDDHETSDINRNLSLLGIIEWKRKQTILNNTYNSSIHYPYIRADFLHFKEDIQNNELKLLLILAVLDKVYISISRHLGFGNSESAALAKKFNPLLEIIETDRSERNHKSKFKIVVNSKVWLFNAINGFSIKNGAEKTKNIIIELISEFYRNIDLNPIAKKVIMFDTINQFFFRREGAGKLLIGLYSDLESILSNDPDYWLQRAKAMDRILKDQPSLMNAIDYAKKAFFDSTRDKTTMNAEFTIANLYGKLCFTTNYSNIDFIKEALFWYNSSISKYNFNQNYVNSLLDNTVKNKGHLHKLMKNILSTSMPFTGESKQHFNNILQFLKSNKND
;
A
#
# COMPACT_ATOMS: atom_id res chain seq x y z
N MET A 1 -7.54 -27.20 -18.73
CA MET A 1 -6.97 -27.99 -19.83
C MET A 1 -5.46 -27.86 -19.81
N ILE A 2 -4.78 -28.96 -19.49
CA ILE A 2 -3.33 -29.08 -19.51
C ILE A 2 -2.82 -29.01 -20.96
N ASN A 3 -1.80 -28.19 -21.21
CA ASN A 3 -1.11 -28.13 -22.50
C ASN A 3 -0.07 -29.26 -22.61
N ILE A 4 -0.14 -30.09 -23.64
CA ILE A 4 0.78 -31.23 -23.84
C ILE A 4 1.70 -30.92 -25.03
N ILE A 5 3.00 -31.03 -24.81
CA ILE A 5 4.04 -30.88 -25.83
C ILE A 5 4.70 -32.24 -26.02
N ASP A 6 4.53 -32.83 -27.21
CA ASP A 6 4.97 -34.21 -27.47
C ASP A 6 6.29 -34.23 -28.25
N LYS A 7 7.40 -34.54 -27.56
CA LYS A 7 8.73 -34.80 -28.15
C LYS A 7 9.27 -33.69 -29.05
N GLU A 8 8.88 -32.45 -28.79
CA GLU A 8 9.36 -31.26 -29.51
C GLU A 8 10.48 -30.58 -28.69
N PHE A 9 11.73 -31.01 -28.89
CA PHE A 9 12.90 -30.49 -28.14
C PHE A 9 13.03 -28.97 -28.22
N ASN A 10 13.05 -28.38 -29.42
CA ASN A 10 13.26 -26.94 -29.61
C ASN A 10 12.14 -26.09 -28.98
N LYS A 11 10.88 -26.50 -29.17
CA LYS A 11 9.73 -25.82 -28.56
C LYS A 11 9.75 -25.93 -27.04
N SER A 12 10.23 -27.06 -26.52
CA SER A 12 10.43 -27.25 -25.08
C SER A 12 11.51 -26.30 -24.55
N VAL A 13 12.61 -26.12 -25.28
CA VAL A 13 13.66 -25.12 -24.96
C VAL A 13 13.08 -23.71 -24.96
N GLU A 14 12.30 -23.32 -25.97
CA GLU A 14 11.66 -22.00 -26.04
C GLU A 14 10.71 -21.75 -24.88
N ILE A 15 9.92 -22.76 -24.49
CA ILE A 15 9.00 -22.66 -23.35
C ILE A 15 9.77 -22.48 -22.05
N ILE A 16 10.80 -23.30 -21.81
CA ILE A 16 11.64 -23.17 -20.62
C ILE A 16 12.33 -21.80 -20.59
N LYS A 17 12.88 -21.36 -21.72
CA LYS A 17 13.47 -20.02 -21.88
C LYS A 17 12.48 -18.90 -21.52
N SER A 18 11.27 -18.96 -22.08
CA SER A 18 10.22 -17.97 -21.77
C SER A 18 9.87 -17.93 -20.28
N CYS A 19 9.90 -19.08 -19.60
CA CYS A 19 9.62 -19.17 -18.17
C CYS A 19 10.74 -18.57 -17.32
N ILE A 20 12.00 -18.75 -17.72
CA ILE A 20 13.10 -18.16 -16.98
C ILE A 20 13.06 -16.63 -17.09
N LEU A 21 12.79 -16.09 -18.29
CA LEU A 21 12.74 -14.65 -18.55
C LEU A 21 11.54 -13.91 -17.93
N SER A 22 10.36 -14.54 -17.81
CA SER A 22 9.14 -13.83 -17.41
C SER A 22 9.02 -13.55 -15.91
N SER A 23 9.27 -14.57 -15.09
CA SER A 23 9.01 -14.56 -13.63
C SER A 23 9.96 -15.46 -12.85
N GLY A 24 11.04 -15.92 -13.50
CA GLY A 24 11.94 -16.94 -12.97
C GLY A 24 11.36 -18.35 -13.06
N LEU A 25 12.26 -19.34 -13.17
CA LEU A 25 11.94 -20.76 -13.17
C LEU A 25 12.51 -21.42 -11.92
N ILE A 26 11.65 -22.13 -11.17
CA ILE A 26 12.03 -22.76 -9.91
C ILE A 26 11.88 -24.28 -10.02
N PRO A 27 12.94 -25.07 -9.73
CA PRO A 27 12.88 -26.51 -9.79
C PRO A 27 12.42 -27.13 -8.47
N ILE A 28 11.56 -28.14 -8.58
CA ILE A 28 11.21 -29.09 -7.52
C ILE A 28 11.78 -30.46 -7.93
N LEU A 29 12.78 -30.92 -7.19
CA LEU A 29 13.53 -32.14 -7.48
C LEU A 29 13.10 -33.29 -6.56
N GLY A 30 12.59 -34.37 -7.16
CA GLY A 30 12.23 -35.61 -6.46
C GLY A 30 13.27 -36.73 -6.61
N SER A 31 12.94 -37.90 -6.07
CA SER A 31 13.88 -39.04 -5.98
C SER A 31 14.39 -39.52 -7.33
N GLY A 32 13.63 -39.33 -8.41
CA GLY A 32 14.06 -39.65 -9.77
C GLY A 32 15.29 -38.85 -10.24
N PHE A 33 15.57 -37.68 -9.64
CA PHE A 33 16.76 -36.89 -9.97
C PHE A 33 18.06 -37.59 -9.57
N THR A 34 18.10 -38.19 -8.38
CA THR A 34 19.30 -38.87 -7.84
C THR A 34 19.24 -40.39 -7.94
N ARG A 35 18.11 -40.98 -8.33
CA ARG A 35 17.94 -42.42 -8.50
C ARG A 35 19.10 -43.06 -9.29
N ASN A 36 19.63 -44.15 -8.75
CA ASN A 36 20.74 -44.93 -9.31
C ASN A 36 22.10 -44.19 -9.39
N CYS A 37 22.20 -42.94 -8.92
CA CYS A 37 23.50 -42.29 -8.72
C CYS A 37 24.32 -43.07 -7.69
N GLU A 38 25.64 -43.10 -7.87
CA GLU A 38 26.55 -43.73 -6.91
C GLU A 38 26.56 -42.92 -5.61
N ALA A 39 26.33 -43.60 -4.49
CA ALA A 39 26.46 -43.10 -3.13
C ALA A 39 27.67 -43.74 -2.44
N LYS A 40 27.84 -43.50 -1.14
CA LYS A 40 29.01 -43.97 -0.38
C LYS A 40 29.29 -45.47 -0.53
N ASN A 41 28.27 -46.31 -0.31
CA ASN A 41 28.41 -47.77 -0.31
C ASN A 41 27.37 -48.47 -1.20
N ALA A 42 26.50 -47.72 -1.87
CA ALA A 42 25.39 -48.25 -2.65
C ALA A 42 24.96 -47.23 -3.72
N LYS A 43 23.81 -47.47 -4.35
CA LYS A 43 23.17 -46.52 -5.27
C LYS A 43 21.94 -45.91 -4.62
N VAL A 44 21.68 -44.62 -4.89
CA VAL A 44 20.52 -43.92 -4.31
C VAL A 44 19.21 -44.59 -4.74
N PRO A 45 18.34 -45.00 -3.79
CA PRO A 45 17.11 -45.70 -4.09
C PRO A 45 15.98 -44.75 -4.50
N ASP A 46 15.07 -45.23 -5.36
CA ASP A 46 13.73 -44.65 -5.47
C ASP A 46 12.82 -45.08 -4.29
N GLY A 47 11.59 -44.55 -4.23
CA GLY A 47 10.66 -44.88 -3.15
C GLY A 47 10.30 -46.38 -3.02
N LYS A 48 10.29 -47.14 -4.13
CA LYS A 48 10.01 -48.59 -4.09
C LYS A 48 11.22 -49.36 -3.56
N GLN A 49 12.42 -49.01 -4.04
CA GLN A 49 13.67 -49.58 -3.57
C GLN A 49 13.91 -49.26 -2.08
N LEU A 50 13.57 -48.04 -1.65
CA LEU A 50 13.67 -47.63 -0.24
C LEU A 50 12.75 -48.46 0.66
N LYS A 51 11.52 -48.75 0.22
CA LYS A 51 10.59 -49.63 0.94
C LYS A 51 11.22 -51.01 1.18
N GLU A 52 11.84 -51.60 0.17
CA GLU A 52 12.52 -52.89 0.30
C GLU A 52 13.71 -52.84 1.27
N ILE A 53 14.52 -51.78 1.21
CA ILE A 53 15.65 -51.56 2.11
C ILE A 53 15.14 -51.48 3.56
N MET A 54 14.11 -50.67 3.82
CA MET A 54 13.51 -50.52 5.15
C MET A 54 12.98 -51.84 5.71
N ILE A 55 12.32 -52.67 4.89
CA ILE A 55 11.84 -54.00 5.29
C ILE A 55 13.02 -54.92 5.63
N ARG A 56 14.09 -54.93 4.82
CA ARG A 56 15.29 -55.73 5.11
C ARG A 56 15.94 -55.30 6.43
N THR A 57 15.95 -54.02 6.74
CA THR A 57 16.52 -53.49 7.98
C THR A 57 15.65 -53.80 9.20
N LEU A 58 14.32 -53.81 9.05
CA LEU A 58 13.41 -54.30 10.08
C LEU A 58 13.65 -55.78 10.40
N ILE A 59 13.84 -56.62 9.37
CA ILE A 59 14.18 -58.04 9.56
C ILE A 59 15.51 -58.19 10.31
N LYS A 60 16.56 -57.45 9.91
CA LYS A 60 17.86 -57.43 10.61
C LYS A 60 17.78 -56.93 12.05
N SER A 61 16.77 -56.13 12.36
CA SER A 61 16.51 -55.61 13.71
C SER A 61 15.70 -56.59 14.58
N SER A 62 15.38 -57.78 14.08
CA SER A 62 14.57 -58.79 14.77
C SER A 62 13.14 -58.32 15.07
N ALA A 63 12.53 -57.55 14.15
CA ALA A 63 11.12 -57.20 14.24
C ALA A 63 10.20 -58.43 14.07
N ASP A 64 8.99 -58.37 14.63
CA ASP A 64 7.99 -59.45 14.59
C ASP A 64 7.66 -59.90 13.15
N GLU A 65 7.64 -61.21 12.91
CA GLU A 65 7.40 -61.80 11.59
C GLU A 65 6.01 -61.47 11.05
N ASN A 66 4.99 -61.39 11.92
CA ASN A 66 3.63 -61.01 11.53
C ASN A 66 3.57 -59.55 11.06
N LEU A 67 4.33 -58.66 11.71
CA LEU A 67 4.48 -57.27 11.30
C LEU A 67 5.17 -57.18 9.93
N ILE A 68 6.26 -57.92 9.71
CA ILE A 68 6.97 -57.95 8.41
C ILE A 68 6.03 -58.42 7.30
N ALA A 69 5.25 -59.48 7.53
CA ALA A 69 4.29 -59.99 6.56
C ALA A 69 3.25 -58.92 6.17
N ALA A 70 2.66 -58.22 7.14
CA ALA A 70 1.70 -57.14 6.90
C ALA A 70 2.30 -55.92 6.16
N LEU A 71 3.59 -55.66 6.35
CA LEU A 71 4.27 -54.51 5.74
C LEU A 71 4.66 -54.73 4.27
N LYS A 72 4.76 -55.97 3.79
CA LYS A 72 5.09 -56.27 2.38
C LYS A 72 4.11 -55.63 1.41
N ASP A 73 2.83 -55.63 1.74
CA ASP A 73 1.76 -55.05 0.90
C ASP A 73 1.37 -53.62 1.31
N SER A 74 2.02 -53.04 2.31
CA SER A 74 1.74 -51.69 2.80
C SER A 74 2.42 -50.59 1.95
N ASP A 75 1.94 -49.36 2.01
CA ASP A 75 2.60 -48.21 1.38
C ASP A 75 3.92 -47.82 2.07
N LEU A 76 4.73 -46.99 1.40
CA LEU A 76 6.02 -46.54 1.93
C LEU A 76 5.87 -45.79 3.26
N LYS A 77 4.79 -45.05 3.48
CA LYS A 77 4.57 -44.25 4.70
C LYS A 77 4.38 -45.16 5.92
N LYS A 78 3.58 -46.23 5.79
CA LYS A 78 3.39 -47.26 6.82
C LYS A 78 4.68 -48.03 7.11
N VAL A 79 5.41 -48.41 6.06
CA VAL A 79 6.71 -49.08 6.20
C VAL A 79 7.71 -48.17 6.92
N SER A 80 7.77 -46.90 6.55
CA SER A 80 8.68 -45.92 7.16
C SER A 80 8.37 -45.70 8.65
N LYS A 81 7.08 -45.62 9.02
CA LYS A 81 6.66 -45.51 10.42
C LYS A 81 7.16 -46.70 11.25
N SER A 82 6.99 -47.91 10.73
CA SER A 82 7.47 -49.12 11.41
C SER A 82 9.00 -49.17 11.44
N TYR A 83 9.66 -48.81 10.34
CA TYR A 83 11.12 -48.74 10.23
C TYR A 83 11.74 -47.84 11.31
N LEU A 84 11.23 -46.61 11.47
CA LEU A 84 11.72 -45.67 12.48
C LEU A 84 11.45 -46.14 13.92
N LYS A 85 10.34 -46.86 14.15
CA LYS A 85 9.93 -47.29 15.48
C LYS A 85 10.59 -48.59 15.95
N HIS A 86 10.83 -49.52 15.04
CA HIS A 86 11.20 -50.91 15.36
C HIS A 86 12.58 -51.31 14.88
N SER A 87 13.27 -50.48 14.08
CA SER A 87 14.65 -50.79 13.68
C SER A 87 15.67 -50.28 14.70
N LYS A 88 16.82 -50.96 14.79
CA LYS A 88 17.95 -50.49 15.61
C LYS A 88 18.54 -49.20 15.02
N LYS A 89 18.80 -48.20 15.86
CA LYS A 89 19.27 -46.87 15.41
C LYS A 89 20.58 -46.95 14.62
N GLU A 90 21.48 -47.87 14.97
CA GLU A 90 22.75 -48.07 14.26
C GLU A 90 22.53 -48.52 12.81
N LEU A 91 21.54 -49.39 12.58
CA LEU A 91 21.20 -49.86 11.24
C LEU A 91 20.52 -48.77 10.41
N ILE A 92 19.69 -47.93 11.04
CA ILE A 92 19.10 -46.77 10.38
C ILE A 92 20.19 -45.80 9.90
N ILE A 93 21.15 -45.48 10.78
CA ILE A 93 22.28 -44.62 10.45
C ILE A 93 23.13 -45.24 9.32
N GLN A 94 23.33 -46.56 9.36
CA GLN A 94 24.05 -47.28 8.30
C GLN A 94 23.34 -47.19 6.95
N ASP A 95 22.01 -47.35 6.91
CA ASP A 95 21.21 -47.21 5.69
C ASP A 95 21.32 -45.77 5.15
N LEU A 96 21.09 -44.76 6.01
CA LEU A 96 21.18 -43.35 5.63
C LEU A 96 22.58 -43.01 5.06
N THR A 97 23.62 -43.46 5.74
CA THR A 97 25.01 -43.27 5.32
C THR A 97 25.30 -43.95 3.98
N SER A 98 24.85 -45.19 3.80
CA SER A 98 25.20 -45.99 2.63
C SER A 98 24.52 -45.53 1.35
N TYR A 99 23.25 -45.11 1.46
CA TYR A 99 22.38 -44.85 0.32
C TYR A 99 22.20 -43.36 -0.01
N PHE A 100 22.42 -42.44 0.96
CA PHE A 100 22.08 -41.01 0.79
C PHE A 100 23.25 -40.05 1.07
N THR A 101 24.44 -40.56 1.38
CA THR A 101 25.63 -39.70 1.55
C THR A 101 26.68 -39.98 0.50
N GLU A 102 27.54 -38.99 0.30
CA GLU A 102 28.60 -39.00 -0.69
C GLU A 102 28.11 -39.22 -2.13
N VAL A 103 26.88 -38.77 -2.44
CA VAL A 103 26.25 -38.99 -3.75
C VAL A 103 26.99 -38.26 -4.88
N LYS A 104 27.18 -38.94 -6.00
CA LYS A 104 27.87 -38.45 -7.20
C LYS A 104 26.90 -38.31 -8.36
N LEU A 105 26.74 -37.08 -8.85
CA LEU A 105 25.94 -36.77 -10.03
C LEU A 105 26.72 -37.04 -11.32
N ASP A 106 26.00 -37.40 -12.39
CA ASP A 106 26.54 -37.42 -13.75
C ASP A 106 26.70 -36.01 -14.33
N LYS A 107 27.37 -35.88 -15.48
CA LYS A 107 27.69 -34.58 -16.08
C LYS A 107 26.45 -33.72 -16.34
N LEU A 108 25.38 -34.27 -16.89
CA LEU A 108 24.19 -33.49 -17.25
C LEU A 108 23.50 -32.92 -16.02
N LYS A 109 23.41 -33.70 -14.94
CA LYS A 109 22.87 -33.26 -13.65
C LYS A 109 23.77 -32.26 -12.95
N LYS A 110 25.09 -32.40 -13.06
CA LYS A 110 26.05 -31.40 -12.57
C LYS A 110 25.86 -30.06 -13.26
N ASP A 111 25.80 -30.07 -14.59
CA ASP A 111 25.55 -28.87 -15.40
C ASP A 111 24.21 -28.25 -15.01
N PHE A 112 23.17 -29.07 -14.81
CA PHE A 112 21.87 -28.60 -14.34
C PHE A 112 21.94 -27.87 -12.99
N ILE A 113 22.60 -28.44 -11.97
CA ILE A 113 22.71 -27.82 -10.63
C ILE A 113 23.57 -26.55 -10.64
N ASN A 114 24.47 -26.41 -11.61
CA ASN A 114 25.36 -25.27 -11.74
C ASN A 114 24.78 -24.11 -12.58
N ASN A 115 23.60 -24.27 -13.17
CA ASN A 115 22.85 -23.14 -13.73
C ASN A 115 22.49 -22.11 -12.64
N ASP A 116 22.21 -20.87 -13.04
CA ASP A 116 21.94 -19.75 -12.14
C ASP A 116 20.53 -19.79 -11.54
N TRP A 117 20.27 -20.81 -10.72
CA TRP A 117 19.00 -20.96 -10.02
C TRP A 117 18.87 -19.93 -8.91
N LYS A 118 17.73 -19.23 -8.88
CA LYS A 118 17.33 -18.37 -7.76
C LYS A 118 17.38 -19.16 -6.43
N TYR A 119 16.76 -20.33 -6.42
CA TYR A 119 16.85 -21.36 -5.38
C TYR A 119 16.22 -22.66 -5.88
N ILE A 120 16.42 -23.76 -5.14
CA ILE A 120 15.97 -25.11 -5.49
C ILE A 120 15.13 -25.68 -4.34
N TYR A 121 14.01 -26.31 -4.66
CA TYR A 121 13.30 -27.18 -3.72
C TYR A 121 13.64 -28.64 -4.00
N THR A 122 13.81 -29.44 -2.96
CA THR A 122 13.98 -30.88 -3.11
C THR A 122 13.21 -31.67 -2.08
N LEU A 123 12.63 -32.78 -2.54
CA LEU A 123 12.02 -33.83 -1.72
C LEU A 123 13.07 -34.88 -1.29
N ASN A 124 14.29 -34.78 -1.81
CA ASN A 124 15.36 -35.72 -1.55
C ASN A 124 16.07 -35.38 -0.25
N ILE A 125 16.46 -36.44 0.46
CA ILE A 125 17.21 -36.32 1.72
C ILE A 125 18.73 -36.48 1.50
N ASP A 126 19.17 -36.92 0.30
CA ASP A 126 20.58 -37.10 -0.04
C ASP A 126 21.37 -35.78 -0.12
N ASP A 127 22.70 -35.87 -0.14
CA ASP A 127 23.62 -34.74 -0.14
C ASP A 127 24.12 -34.30 -1.52
N ALA A 128 23.51 -34.78 -2.61
CA ALA A 128 24.06 -34.61 -3.96
C ALA A 128 24.17 -33.13 -4.38
N ILE A 129 23.13 -32.34 -4.12
CA ILE A 129 23.00 -30.96 -4.61
C ILE A 129 24.00 -30.04 -3.90
N GLU A 130 24.00 -30.02 -2.56
CA GLU A 130 24.87 -29.13 -1.79
C GLU A 130 26.36 -29.53 -1.85
N ARG A 131 26.65 -30.79 -2.21
CA ARG A 131 28.03 -31.24 -2.47
C ARG A 131 28.52 -30.79 -3.83
N GLU A 132 27.66 -30.80 -4.84
CA GLU A 132 28.05 -30.37 -6.18
C GLU A 132 28.29 -28.86 -6.23
N ASN A 133 27.35 -28.06 -5.71
CA ASN A 133 27.45 -26.60 -5.74
C ASN A 133 27.62 -26.03 -4.33
N LYS A 134 28.87 -25.74 -3.94
CA LYS A 134 29.23 -25.22 -2.61
C LYS A 134 28.69 -23.82 -2.30
N LYS A 135 28.20 -23.08 -3.31
CA LYS A 135 27.56 -21.77 -3.11
C LYS A 135 26.16 -21.92 -2.52
N ILE A 136 25.50 -23.05 -2.78
CA ILE A 136 24.15 -23.34 -2.30
C ILE A 136 24.16 -23.57 -0.78
N LYS A 137 23.26 -22.88 -0.07
CA LYS A 137 23.05 -23.05 1.38
C LYS A 137 21.77 -23.85 1.64
N LYS A 138 21.92 -24.97 2.37
CA LYS A 138 20.78 -25.82 2.74
C LYS A 138 19.88 -25.13 3.77
N VAL A 139 18.59 -25.15 3.50
CA VAL A 139 17.50 -24.78 4.40
C VAL A 139 16.82 -26.07 4.86
N LEU A 140 16.77 -26.26 6.17
CA LEU A 140 16.27 -27.49 6.79
C LEU A 140 14.92 -27.25 7.46
N PRO A 141 14.05 -28.28 7.53
CA PRO A 141 12.79 -28.18 8.22
C PRO A 141 13.02 -27.97 9.72
N TYR A 142 12.04 -27.37 10.37
CA TYR A 142 11.97 -27.08 11.81
C TYR A 142 13.04 -26.11 12.33
N LYS A 143 13.83 -25.48 11.45
CA LYS A 143 14.82 -24.46 11.82
C LYS A 143 14.33 -23.06 11.49
N LYS A 144 14.55 -22.11 12.41
CA LYS A 144 14.25 -20.69 12.16
C LYS A 144 15.29 -20.11 11.20
N LEU A 145 14.82 -19.49 10.13
CA LEU A 145 15.68 -18.81 9.16
C LEU A 145 16.11 -17.44 9.69
N GLN A 146 17.40 -17.12 9.56
CA GLN A 146 17.89 -15.76 9.75
C GLN A 146 17.60 -14.94 8.49
N HIS A 147 17.27 -13.66 8.65
CA HIS A 147 16.86 -12.79 7.55
C HIS A 147 17.92 -12.71 6.41
N ARG A 148 19.20 -12.67 6.77
CA ARG A 148 20.34 -12.55 5.84
C ARG A 148 20.62 -13.79 4.98
N ILE A 149 19.98 -14.92 5.25
CA ILE A 149 20.21 -16.11 4.43
C ILE A 149 19.56 -15.98 3.04
N ARG A 150 18.59 -15.07 2.88
CA ARG A 150 17.88 -14.80 1.62
C ARG A 150 18.78 -14.21 0.53
N ASP A 151 19.95 -13.70 0.89
CA ASP A 151 20.97 -13.17 -0.04
C ASP A 151 21.86 -14.27 -0.65
N HIS A 152 21.57 -15.55 -0.39
CA HIS A 152 22.33 -16.70 -0.89
C HIS A 152 21.46 -17.57 -1.81
N HIS A 153 22.06 -18.37 -2.70
CA HIS A 153 21.35 -19.44 -3.39
C HIS A 153 20.90 -20.51 -2.39
N LEU A 154 19.59 -20.72 -2.26
CA LEU A 154 19.03 -21.60 -1.24
C LEU A 154 18.64 -22.97 -1.81
N LEU A 155 18.83 -24.01 -0.98
CA LEU A 155 18.27 -25.35 -1.20
C LEU A 155 17.30 -25.70 -0.08
N TYR A 156 16.01 -25.68 -0.38
CA TYR A 156 14.94 -26.04 0.53
C TYR A 156 14.78 -27.56 0.55
N LYS A 157 15.26 -28.21 1.63
CA LYS A 157 15.11 -29.66 1.83
C LYS A 157 13.81 -29.98 2.54
N ILE A 158 12.74 -30.18 1.78
CA ILE A 158 11.37 -30.29 2.31
C ILE A 158 11.26 -31.48 3.28
N HIS A 159 11.86 -32.63 2.94
CA HIS A 159 11.78 -33.87 3.74
C HIS A 159 12.96 -34.09 4.69
N GLY A 160 13.79 -33.07 4.92
CA GLY A 160 14.97 -33.16 5.79
C GLY A 160 16.24 -33.56 5.07
N CYS A 161 17.28 -33.95 5.83
CA CYS A 161 18.61 -34.17 5.30
C CYS A 161 19.33 -35.32 5.99
N ALA A 162 19.76 -36.32 5.22
CA ALA A 162 20.43 -37.51 5.73
C ALA A 162 21.72 -37.17 6.49
N THR A 163 22.51 -36.22 5.98
CA THR A 163 23.76 -35.80 6.65
C THR A 163 23.49 -35.12 7.99
N GLU A 164 22.35 -34.44 8.14
CA GLU A 164 21.97 -33.86 9.43
C GLU A 164 21.59 -34.96 10.43
N GLU A 165 20.75 -35.90 9.98
CA GLU A 165 20.22 -37.00 10.80
C GLU A 165 21.31 -37.94 11.34
N ILE A 166 22.38 -38.16 10.57
CA ILE A 166 23.52 -38.98 11.03
C ILE A 166 24.52 -38.21 11.90
N THR A 167 24.52 -36.87 11.84
CA THR A 167 25.49 -36.04 12.56
C THR A 167 25.01 -35.72 13.98
N TYR A 168 23.71 -35.49 14.17
CA TYR A 168 23.17 -35.03 15.44
C TYR A 168 22.27 -36.08 16.09
N SER A 169 22.44 -36.32 17.40
CA SER A 169 21.64 -37.30 18.14
C SER A 169 20.21 -36.86 18.43
N GLU A 170 19.94 -35.55 18.36
CA GLU A 170 18.67 -34.89 18.73
C GLU A 170 17.77 -34.54 17.54
N SER A 171 18.21 -34.78 16.31
CA SER A 171 17.43 -34.41 15.12
C SER A 171 16.44 -35.50 14.75
N ASP A 172 15.14 -35.21 14.90
CA ASP A 172 14.06 -35.86 14.12
C ASP A 172 13.75 -34.95 12.91
N SER A 173 14.73 -34.78 12.01
CA SER A 173 14.63 -33.81 10.92
C SER A 173 14.00 -34.39 9.65
N LEU A 174 13.98 -35.71 9.53
CA LEU A 174 13.39 -36.43 8.40
C LEU A 174 11.87 -36.51 8.48
N ILE A 175 11.20 -36.38 7.33
CA ILE A 175 9.74 -36.47 7.22
C ILE A 175 9.38 -37.68 6.35
N PHE A 176 9.04 -38.79 7.00
CA PHE A 176 8.68 -40.05 6.31
C PHE A 176 7.33 -40.65 6.72
N SER A 177 6.81 -40.29 7.90
CA SER A 177 5.54 -40.81 8.41
C SER A 177 4.42 -39.76 8.42
N ASP A 178 3.16 -40.18 8.38
CA ASP A 178 2.01 -39.26 8.40
C ASP A 178 2.03 -38.28 9.57
N ALA A 179 2.48 -38.71 10.75
CA ALA A 179 2.61 -37.85 11.91
C ALA A 179 3.67 -36.75 11.71
N GLN A 180 4.78 -37.05 11.02
CA GLN A 180 5.81 -36.08 10.68
C GLN A 180 5.33 -35.11 9.59
N TYR A 181 4.55 -35.58 8.60
CA TYR A 181 3.92 -34.69 7.60
C TYR A 181 2.95 -33.70 8.27
N ILE A 182 2.05 -34.17 9.13
CA ILE A 182 1.11 -33.28 9.87
C ILE A 182 1.88 -32.26 10.74
N ARG A 183 2.97 -32.70 11.38
CA ARG A 183 3.84 -31.81 12.15
C ARG A 183 4.57 -30.80 11.24
N SER A 184 4.99 -31.20 10.04
CA SER A 184 5.59 -30.32 9.04
C SER A 184 4.63 -29.18 8.68
N LEU A 185 3.38 -29.50 8.37
CA LEU A 185 2.34 -28.53 7.99
C LEU A 185 2.13 -27.42 9.03
N THR A 186 2.39 -27.68 10.31
CA THR A 186 2.20 -26.70 11.40
C THR A 186 3.50 -26.04 11.87
N LYS A 187 4.65 -26.70 11.73
CA LYS A 187 5.93 -26.21 12.27
C LYS A 187 6.94 -25.73 11.22
N ASN A 188 6.69 -25.99 9.94
CA ASN A 188 7.56 -25.58 8.81
C ASN A 188 7.01 -24.40 8.02
N GLU A 189 6.29 -23.49 8.70
CA GLU A 189 5.61 -22.34 8.10
C GLU A 189 6.50 -21.55 7.13
N SER A 190 7.78 -21.34 7.45
CA SER A 190 8.68 -20.58 6.57
C SER A 190 8.95 -21.24 5.21
N ILE A 191 9.13 -22.56 5.15
CA ILE A 191 9.35 -23.30 3.90
C ILE A 191 8.03 -23.42 3.14
N LEU A 192 6.94 -23.72 3.86
CA LEU A 192 5.62 -23.90 3.27
C LEU A 192 5.04 -22.60 2.69
N ASN A 193 5.22 -21.46 3.38
CA ASN A 193 4.80 -20.17 2.85
C ASN A 193 5.63 -19.75 1.63
N ALA A 194 6.93 -20.03 1.62
CA ALA A 194 7.77 -19.78 0.45
C ALA A 194 7.29 -20.64 -0.75
N LEU A 195 7.10 -21.95 -0.52
CA LEU A 195 6.61 -22.87 -1.53
C LEU A 195 5.21 -22.48 -2.03
N LYS A 196 4.28 -22.07 -1.14
CA LYS A 196 2.95 -21.56 -1.50
C LYS A 196 3.05 -20.34 -2.42
N ASN A 197 3.84 -19.34 -2.04
CA ASN A 197 4.01 -18.11 -2.81
C ASN A 197 4.60 -18.40 -4.20
N ASP A 198 5.62 -19.27 -4.26
CA ASP A 198 6.24 -19.69 -5.52
C ASP A 198 5.27 -20.44 -6.42
N ILE A 199 4.46 -21.35 -5.84
CA ILE A 199 3.41 -22.07 -6.56
C ILE A 199 2.36 -21.11 -7.10
N SER A 200 2.01 -20.03 -6.39
CA SER A 200 1.04 -19.03 -6.87
C SER A 200 1.59 -18.09 -7.94
N GLU A 201 2.86 -17.67 -7.83
CA GLU A 201 3.39 -16.51 -8.57
C GLU A 201 4.47 -16.83 -9.61
N SER A 202 5.20 -17.95 -9.45
CA SER A 202 6.38 -18.27 -10.27
C SER A 202 6.12 -19.41 -11.27
N ASN A 203 7.02 -19.59 -12.24
CA ASN A 203 7.05 -20.79 -13.06
C ASN A 203 7.76 -21.93 -12.32
N ILE A 204 7.18 -23.14 -12.37
CA ILE A 204 7.71 -24.30 -11.66
C ILE A 204 7.99 -25.45 -12.63
N ILE A 205 9.10 -26.15 -12.42
CA ILE A 205 9.45 -27.38 -13.11
C ILE A 205 9.59 -28.54 -12.12
N TYR A 206 8.82 -29.60 -12.34
CA TYR A 206 8.88 -30.83 -11.54
C TYR A 206 9.76 -31.87 -12.24
N ILE A 207 10.83 -32.33 -11.58
CA ILE A 207 11.78 -33.30 -12.14
C ILE A 207 11.96 -34.46 -11.18
N GLY A 208 11.74 -35.69 -11.68
CA GLY A 208 11.92 -36.90 -10.87
C GLY A 208 10.92 -37.04 -9.73
N CYS A 209 9.79 -36.32 -9.78
CA CYS A 209 8.70 -36.41 -8.84
C CYS A 209 7.64 -37.38 -9.37
N SER A 210 7.27 -38.41 -8.61
CA SER A 210 6.09 -39.23 -8.92
C SER A 210 4.79 -38.50 -8.61
N LEU A 211 4.84 -37.48 -7.73
CA LEU A 211 3.68 -36.73 -7.23
C LEU A 211 2.60 -37.65 -6.65
N ASP A 212 3.00 -38.78 -6.09
CA ASP A 212 2.10 -39.72 -5.43
C ASP A 212 1.91 -39.31 -3.96
N ARG A 213 0.80 -38.63 -3.67
CA ARG A 213 0.39 -38.16 -2.33
C ARG A 213 1.46 -37.31 -1.61
N GLU A 214 1.99 -36.31 -2.31
CA GLU A 214 2.92 -35.30 -1.79
C GLU A 214 2.13 -34.18 -1.07
N ILE A 215 1.72 -34.47 0.18
CA ILE A 215 0.78 -33.65 0.96
C ILE A 215 1.26 -32.20 1.12
N ASP A 216 2.56 -31.99 1.30
CA ASP A 216 3.13 -30.66 1.51
C ASP A 216 2.96 -29.76 0.25
N ILE A 217 3.05 -30.36 -0.95
CA ILE A 217 2.81 -29.65 -2.21
C ILE A 217 1.31 -29.40 -2.40
N ILE A 218 0.45 -30.40 -2.14
CA ILE A 218 -1.02 -30.24 -2.23
C ILE A 218 -1.51 -29.15 -1.29
N HIS A 219 -0.96 -29.07 -0.08
CA HIS A 219 -1.29 -28.05 0.90
C HIS A 219 -0.95 -26.64 0.37
N ALA A 220 0.27 -26.48 -0.18
CA ALA A 220 0.70 -25.22 -0.78
C ALA A 220 -0.17 -24.83 -2.00
N VAL A 221 -0.51 -25.78 -2.87
CA VAL A 221 -1.40 -25.57 -4.02
C VAL A 221 -2.82 -25.17 -3.60
N SER A 222 -3.39 -25.85 -2.60
CA SER A 222 -4.75 -25.57 -2.11
C SER A 222 -4.86 -24.14 -1.59
N GLY A 223 -3.86 -23.69 -0.82
CA GLY A 223 -3.78 -22.32 -0.36
C GLY A 223 -3.60 -21.30 -1.49
N ALA A 224 -2.97 -21.68 -2.62
CA ALA A 224 -2.74 -20.80 -3.77
C ALA A 224 -3.98 -20.66 -4.69
N LYS A 225 -4.85 -21.68 -4.78
CA LYS A 225 -6.08 -21.63 -5.62
C LYS A 225 -7.11 -20.60 -5.12
N GLU A 226 -7.04 -20.21 -3.84
CA GLU A 226 -7.88 -19.14 -3.25
C GLU A 226 -7.46 -17.73 -3.70
N ASP A 227 -6.19 -17.56 -4.09
CA ASP A 227 -5.59 -16.31 -4.56
C ASP A 227 -5.62 -16.28 -6.10
N LYS A 228 -6.49 -15.45 -6.71
CA LYS A 228 -6.64 -15.36 -8.19
C LYS A 228 -5.27 -15.25 -8.90
N SER A 229 -4.86 -16.30 -9.61
CA SER A 229 -3.46 -16.46 -10.03
C SER A 229 -3.06 -15.68 -11.29
N VAL A 230 -1.80 -15.20 -11.27
CA VAL A 230 -1.02 -14.76 -12.43
C VAL A 230 -0.84 -15.93 -13.43
N SER A 231 -0.69 -15.62 -14.71
CA SER A 231 -0.42 -16.61 -15.77
C SER A 231 1.00 -17.18 -15.65
N SER A 232 1.20 -18.22 -14.85
CA SER A 232 2.47 -18.95 -14.72
C SER A 232 2.36 -20.43 -15.09
N LYS A 233 3.45 -21.00 -15.61
CA LYS A 233 3.54 -22.39 -16.06
C LYS A 233 4.04 -23.30 -14.95
N ARG A 234 3.34 -24.43 -14.78
CA ARG A 234 3.74 -25.52 -13.88
C ARG A 234 3.93 -26.75 -14.76
N ILE A 235 5.21 -27.09 -14.95
CA ILE A 235 5.68 -27.98 -16.01
C ILE A 235 6.06 -29.34 -15.41
N PHE A 236 5.48 -30.39 -15.97
CA PHE A 236 5.79 -31.77 -15.62
C PHE A 236 6.42 -32.51 -16.80
N PHE A 237 7.47 -33.28 -16.55
CA PHE A 237 8.14 -34.09 -17.57
C PHE A 237 7.78 -35.56 -17.45
N THR A 238 7.47 -36.20 -18.58
CA THR A 238 7.14 -37.63 -18.66
C THR A 238 7.70 -38.25 -19.92
N ARG A 239 7.80 -39.59 -19.98
CA ARG A 239 8.18 -40.33 -21.20
C ARG A 239 6.99 -40.85 -22.01
N GLN A 240 5.81 -40.84 -21.40
CA GLN A 240 4.59 -41.39 -21.96
C GLN A 240 3.48 -40.36 -21.83
N THR A 241 2.62 -40.31 -22.83
CA THR A 241 1.40 -39.50 -22.80
C THR A 241 0.58 -39.91 -21.58
N PRO A 242 0.32 -38.99 -20.63
CA PRO A 242 -0.49 -39.29 -19.45
C PRO A 242 -1.91 -39.70 -19.87
N ASP A 243 -2.48 -40.71 -19.21
CA ASP A 243 -3.90 -41.02 -19.34
C ASP A 243 -4.77 -40.01 -18.56
N THR A 244 -6.09 -40.10 -18.71
CA THR A 244 -7.03 -39.15 -18.07
C THR A 244 -6.87 -39.10 -16.55
N ILE A 245 -6.67 -40.25 -15.89
CA ILE A 245 -6.52 -40.34 -14.44
C ILE A 245 -5.23 -39.64 -13.99
N THR A 246 -4.14 -39.83 -14.75
CA THR A 246 -2.87 -39.15 -14.49
C THR A 246 -3.02 -37.65 -14.72
N LEU A 247 -3.72 -37.21 -15.76
CA LEU A 247 -3.98 -35.79 -15.99
C LEU A 247 -4.79 -35.17 -14.84
N ASP A 248 -5.85 -35.82 -14.38
CA ASP A 248 -6.64 -35.36 -13.22
C ASP A 248 -5.75 -35.22 -11.97
N SER A 249 -4.88 -36.21 -11.74
CA SER A 249 -3.93 -36.18 -10.62
C SER A 249 -2.92 -35.03 -10.75
N LEU A 250 -2.47 -34.69 -11.97
CA LEU A 250 -1.58 -33.56 -12.20
C LEU A 250 -2.30 -32.21 -12.00
N GLU A 251 -3.60 -32.12 -12.35
CA GLU A 251 -4.41 -30.92 -12.10
C GLU A 251 -4.59 -30.64 -10.58
N ASP A 252 -4.59 -31.67 -9.74
CA ASP A 252 -4.58 -31.51 -8.28
C ASP A 252 -3.35 -30.73 -7.79
N TYR A 253 -2.21 -30.92 -8.44
CA TYR A 253 -0.96 -30.17 -8.20
C TYR A 253 -0.88 -28.83 -8.96
N ASN A 254 -1.97 -28.42 -9.61
CA ASN A 254 -2.05 -27.22 -10.45
C ASN A 254 -1.04 -27.22 -11.62
N ILE A 255 -0.68 -28.42 -12.11
CA ILE A 255 0.16 -28.59 -13.29
C ILE A 255 -0.68 -28.26 -14.51
N ASN A 256 -0.15 -27.41 -15.38
CA ASN A 256 -0.86 -26.91 -16.55
C ASN A 256 -0.09 -27.15 -17.87
N THR A 257 1.14 -27.65 -17.79
CA THR A 257 1.97 -27.97 -18.95
C THR A 257 2.66 -29.32 -18.74
N VAL A 258 2.56 -30.21 -19.71
CA VAL A 258 3.27 -31.50 -19.73
C VAL A 258 4.18 -31.55 -20.94
N ILE A 259 5.45 -31.91 -20.72
CA ILE A 259 6.44 -32.12 -21.77
C ILE A 259 6.80 -33.60 -21.83
N ILE A 260 6.59 -34.22 -22.98
CA ILE A 260 6.93 -35.61 -23.24
C ILE A 260 8.33 -35.68 -23.85
N VAL A 261 9.23 -36.42 -23.20
CA VAL A 261 10.61 -36.63 -23.64
C VAL A 261 10.86 -38.09 -24.01
N ASN A 262 11.85 -38.34 -24.87
CA ASN A 262 12.20 -39.71 -25.26
C ASN A 262 12.96 -40.42 -24.13
N ASP A 263 13.84 -39.66 -23.46
CA ASP A 263 14.66 -40.09 -22.35
C ASP A 263 14.74 -39.02 -21.26
N PHE A 264 14.93 -39.43 -20.00
CA PHE A 264 14.97 -38.47 -18.90
C PHE A 264 16.20 -37.54 -18.95
N ASP A 265 17.29 -37.92 -19.60
CA ASP A 265 18.45 -37.04 -19.80
C ASP A 265 18.13 -35.86 -20.73
N GLU A 266 17.12 -36.00 -21.58
CA GLU A 266 16.63 -34.93 -22.46
C GLU A 266 16.12 -33.73 -21.65
N ILE A 267 15.57 -33.96 -20.45
CA ILE A 267 15.12 -32.90 -19.54
C ILE A 267 16.29 -31.95 -19.22
N TYR A 268 17.41 -32.51 -18.79
CA TYR A 268 18.59 -31.72 -18.41
C TYR A 268 19.19 -31.01 -19.62
N LYS A 269 19.20 -31.65 -20.80
CA LYS A 269 19.63 -31.01 -22.04
C LYS A 269 18.76 -29.82 -22.42
N ILE A 270 17.43 -29.95 -22.34
CA ILE A 270 16.49 -28.86 -22.63
C ILE A 270 16.76 -27.67 -21.70
N VAL A 271 16.84 -27.92 -20.39
CA VAL A 271 17.03 -26.85 -19.40
C VAL A 271 18.41 -26.19 -19.54
N ASN A 272 19.48 -26.98 -19.63
CA ASN A 272 20.83 -26.44 -19.80
C ASN A 272 20.97 -25.65 -21.10
N THR A 273 20.31 -26.08 -22.18
CA THR A 273 20.30 -25.33 -23.46
C THR A 273 19.55 -24.01 -23.31
N ALA A 274 18.44 -23.99 -22.58
CA ALA A 274 17.72 -22.76 -22.31
C ALA A 274 18.61 -21.75 -21.59
N PHE A 275 19.23 -22.12 -20.46
CA PHE A 275 20.14 -21.25 -19.68
C PHE A 275 21.38 -20.76 -20.44
N ASN A 276 21.91 -21.56 -21.38
CA ASN A 276 23.12 -21.21 -22.14
C ASN A 276 22.84 -20.42 -23.42
N SER A 277 21.59 -20.02 -23.70
CA SER A 277 21.30 -19.21 -24.87
C SER A 277 21.82 -17.77 -24.70
N GLU A 278 22.23 -17.11 -25.79
CA GLU A 278 22.93 -15.81 -25.79
C GLU A 278 22.17 -14.67 -25.09
N ASP A 279 20.86 -14.85 -24.82
CA ASP A 279 19.99 -13.88 -24.16
C ASP A 279 20.04 -13.90 -22.61
N PHE A 280 20.90 -14.71 -21.98
CA PHE A 280 20.93 -14.95 -20.52
C PHE A 280 21.90 -14.11 -19.69
N ASP A 281 22.55 -13.10 -20.26
CA ASP A 281 23.47 -12.24 -19.50
C ASP A 281 22.72 -11.19 -18.64
N ASP A 282 21.66 -11.59 -17.95
CA ASP A 282 20.87 -10.74 -17.04
C ASP A 282 21.45 -10.75 -15.62
N LYS A 283 22.67 -10.24 -15.48
CA LYS A 283 23.08 -9.50 -14.27
C LYS A 283 22.59 -8.09 -14.47
N ILE A 284 21.94 -7.42 -13.50
CA ILE A 284 21.44 -6.02 -13.61
C ILE A 284 22.19 -5.25 -14.69
N ASP A 285 21.59 -5.19 -15.88
CA ASP A 285 22.23 -4.51 -16.98
C ASP A 285 22.00 -3.03 -16.72
N PHE A 286 23.00 -2.39 -16.11
CA PHE A 286 22.97 -0.96 -15.84
C PHE A 286 22.76 -0.13 -17.11
N GLU A 287 22.95 -0.71 -18.31
CA GLU A 287 22.56 -0.08 -19.58
C GLU A 287 21.08 0.30 -19.59
N ASN A 288 20.19 -0.54 -19.05
CA ASN A 288 18.74 -0.24 -18.97
C ASN A 288 18.42 0.92 -18.03
N PHE A 289 19.30 1.20 -17.07
CA PHE A 289 19.13 2.29 -16.11
C PHE A 289 19.87 3.56 -16.51
N LYS A 290 20.58 3.60 -17.64
CA LYS A 290 21.32 4.79 -18.08
C LYS A 290 20.40 5.96 -18.42
N SER A 291 20.94 7.17 -18.23
CA SER A 291 20.30 8.43 -18.62
C SER A 291 19.84 8.51 -20.07
N SER A 292 20.45 7.74 -20.98
CA SER A 292 20.04 7.62 -22.40
C SER A 292 18.62 7.10 -22.57
N ASN A 293 18.09 6.38 -21.57
CA ASN A 293 16.75 5.84 -21.59
C ASN A 293 15.71 6.83 -21.06
N ILE A 294 16.13 8.01 -20.59
CA ILE A 294 15.22 9.09 -20.20
C ILE A 294 14.91 9.97 -21.41
N PHE A 295 13.62 10.21 -21.66
CA PHE A 295 13.18 11.07 -22.75
C PHE A 295 12.12 12.07 -22.29
N THR A 296 12.07 13.21 -22.96
CA THR A 296 10.99 14.17 -22.77
C THR A 296 9.80 13.76 -23.65
N VAL A 297 8.63 13.64 -23.04
CA VAL A 297 7.37 13.42 -23.75
C VAL A 297 7.18 14.57 -24.74
N GLU A 298 6.81 14.24 -25.97
CA GLU A 298 6.56 15.22 -27.02
C GLU A 298 5.64 16.35 -26.58
N LYS A 299 5.77 17.52 -27.21
CA LYS A 299 4.89 18.68 -27.00
C LYS A 299 3.51 18.46 -27.63
N ASP A 300 2.82 17.43 -27.17
CA ASP A 300 1.46 17.08 -27.52
C ASP A 300 0.57 17.14 -26.28
N LYS A 301 -0.62 17.73 -26.43
CA LYS A 301 -1.56 17.93 -25.34
C LYS A 301 -2.01 16.61 -24.72
N ASN A 302 -2.43 15.65 -25.53
CA ASN A 302 -3.03 14.40 -25.05
C ASN A 302 -1.97 13.48 -24.43
N LYS A 303 -0.78 13.38 -25.02
CA LYS A 303 0.36 12.63 -24.44
C LYS A 303 0.73 13.15 -23.06
N ASN A 304 0.76 14.48 -22.87
CA ASN A 304 1.06 15.08 -21.57
C ASN A 304 -0.07 14.93 -20.55
N ILE A 305 -1.34 15.01 -20.96
CA ILE A 305 -2.46 14.71 -20.05
C ILE A 305 -2.46 13.22 -19.67
N ASN A 306 -2.19 12.31 -20.61
CA ASN A 306 -2.03 10.88 -20.31
C ASN A 306 -0.90 10.63 -19.30
N PHE A 307 0.24 11.32 -19.44
CA PHE A 307 1.31 11.26 -18.45
C PHE A 307 0.85 11.76 -17.08
N LEU A 308 0.20 12.93 -17.03
CA LEU A 308 -0.33 13.50 -15.80
C LEU A 308 -1.30 12.55 -15.08
N LEU A 309 -2.12 11.83 -15.85
CA LEU A 309 -3.12 10.89 -15.36
C LEU A 309 -2.63 9.43 -15.28
N GLN A 310 -1.31 9.22 -15.37
CA GLN A 310 -0.66 7.90 -15.25
C GLN A 310 -1.15 6.82 -16.24
N ASN A 311 -1.64 7.21 -17.42
CA ASN A 311 -1.94 6.27 -18.53
C ASN A 311 -0.79 6.19 -19.54
N PHE A 312 0.40 6.66 -19.18
CA PHE A 312 1.52 6.64 -20.10
C PHE A 312 2.08 5.22 -20.16
N ASP A 313 1.77 4.52 -21.26
CA ASP A 313 2.27 3.17 -21.52
C ASP A 313 3.79 3.20 -21.65
N ASN A 314 4.48 2.48 -20.76
CA ASN A 314 5.88 2.11 -20.93
C ASN A 314 6.02 0.82 -21.78
N ASN A 315 4.99 0.46 -22.58
CA ASN A 315 4.92 -0.75 -23.40
C ASN A 315 5.83 -0.67 -24.65
N SER A 316 7.13 -0.46 -24.44
CA SER A 316 8.15 -0.78 -25.42
C SER A 316 9.04 -1.87 -24.87
N GLU A 317 9.49 -2.80 -25.72
CA GLU A 317 10.54 -3.79 -25.42
C GLU A 317 11.83 -3.17 -24.87
N LEU A 318 11.97 -1.83 -24.95
CA LEU A 318 13.01 -1.03 -24.33
C LEU A 318 12.47 -0.32 -23.07
N ILE A 319 13.15 -0.50 -21.94
CA ILE A 319 12.91 0.26 -20.71
C ILE A 319 13.24 1.73 -20.98
N ARG A 320 12.22 2.60 -21.08
CA ARG A 320 12.39 4.05 -21.26
C ARG A 320 11.57 4.82 -20.24
N PHE A 321 12.15 5.91 -19.72
CA PHE A 321 11.55 6.71 -18.66
C PHE A 321 11.13 8.09 -19.17
N GLY A 322 9.81 8.28 -19.34
CA GLY A 322 9.25 9.56 -19.76
C GLY A 322 9.33 10.64 -18.67
N VAL A 323 9.56 11.89 -19.11
CA VAL A 323 9.42 13.14 -18.36
C VAL A 323 8.46 14.06 -19.13
N PRO A 324 7.41 14.63 -18.51
CA PRO A 324 6.42 15.39 -19.26
C PRO A 324 6.97 16.75 -19.73
N TYR A 325 6.49 17.25 -20.87
CA TYR A 325 6.87 18.55 -21.41
C TYR A 325 6.59 19.69 -20.41
N TYR A 326 5.51 19.58 -19.63
CA TYR A 326 5.13 20.64 -18.69
C TYR A 326 6.02 20.74 -17.44
N ILE A 327 6.96 19.81 -17.23
CA ILE A 327 7.75 19.78 -16.01
C ILE A 327 8.55 21.08 -15.83
N SER A 328 8.69 21.50 -14.58
CA SER A 328 9.65 22.53 -14.17
C SER A 328 10.63 21.95 -13.15
N LYS A 329 11.80 22.58 -13.04
CA LYS A 329 12.76 22.25 -11.97
C LYS A 329 12.13 22.59 -10.63
N ARG A 330 12.25 21.69 -9.66
CA ARG A 330 11.92 22.00 -8.27
C ARG A 330 12.95 23.00 -7.72
N SER A 331 12.53 23.91 -6.86
CA SER A 331 13.40 24.94 -6.27
C SER A 331 14.55 24.36 -5.46
N ILE A 332 14.39 23.14 -4.92
CA ILE A 332 15.43 22.41 -4.17
C ILE A 332 16.50 21.75 -5.07
N THR A 333 16.27 21.69 -6.39
CA THR A 333 17.17 20.98 -7.33
C THR A 333 18.62 21.45 -7.26
N PRO A 334 18.93 22.77 -7.20
CA PRO A 334 20.31 23.24 -7.11
C PRO A 334 21.03 22.74 -5.85
N ASP A 335 20.35 22.75 -4.70
CA ASP A 335 20.93 22.31 -3.43
C ASP A 335 21.19 20.81 -3.40
N VAL A 336 20.27 20.02 -3.98
CA VAL A 336 20.44 18.57 -4.13
C VAL A 336 21.63 18.26 -5.04
N ILE A 337 21.77 18.93 -6.19
CA ILE A 337 22.92 18.75 -7.10
C ILE A 337 24.23 19.12 -6.40
N ASN A 338 24.24 20.22 -5.63
CA ASN A 338 25.40 20.62 -4.84
C ASN A 338 25.79 19.55 -3.81
N SER A 339 24.80 18.93 -3.15
CA SER A 339 25.05 17.82 -2.21
C SER A 339 25.60 16.58 -2.92
N ILE A 340 25.05 16.18 -4.08
CA ILE A 340 25.55 15.07 -4.90
C ILE A 340 27.03 15.30 -5.28
N ASN A 341 27.40 16.54 -5.58
CA ASN A 341 28.78 16.88 -5.95
C ASN A 341 29.75 16.83 -4.77
N LYS A 342 29.28 17.10 -3.55
CA LYS A 342 30.11 17.12 -2.34
C LYS A 342 30.14 15.79 -1.60
N ASN A 343 29.12 14.95 -1.79
CA ASN A 343 28.86 13.78 -0.96
C ASN A 343 28.64 12.52 -1.81
N ASN A 344 29.05 11.37 -1.25
CA ASN A 344 28.82 10.07 -1.88
C ASN A 344 27.39 9.56 -1.69
N VAL A 345 26.69 10.01 -0.65
CA VAL A 345 25.29 9.66 -0.41
C VAL A 345 24.50 10.92 -0.05
N THR A 346 23.42 11.16 -0.78
CA THR A 346 22.43 12.20 -0.54
C THR A 346 21.07 11.54 -0.36
N ILE A 347 20.27 12.00 0.59
CA ILE A 347 18.93 11.48 0.88
C ILE A 347 17.90 12.55 0.57
N ILE A 348 16.84 12.17 -0.15
CA ILE A 348 15.66 13.01 -0.32
C ILE A 348 14.42 12.32 0.20
N LYS A 349 13.83 12.86 1.27
CA LYS A 349 12.61 12.35 1.87
C LYS A 349 11.42 13.15 1.39
N GLY A 350 10.32 12.49 1.04
CA GLY A 350 9.09 13.19 0.69
C GLY A 350 7.88 12.28 0.67
N ARG A 351 6.70 12.85 0.93
CA ARG A 351 5.42 12.13 0.93
C ARG A 351 5.09 11.52 -0.44
N ARG A 352 4.11 10.62 -0.48
CA ARG A 352 3.56 10.12 -1.74
C ARG A 352 3.05 11.28 -2.61
N PHE A 353 3.24 11.19 -3.92
CA PHE A 353 2.91 12.26 -4.89
C PHE A 353 3.63 13.60 -4.68
N SER A 354 4.80 13.62 -4.01
CA SER A 354 5.60 14.84 -3.91
C SER A 354 6.44 15.18 -5.14
N GLY A 355 6.47 14.30 -6.14
CA GLY A 355 7.28 14.47 -7.35
C GLY A 355 8.71 13.96 -7.25
N LYS A 356 9.02 13.05 -6.30
CA LYS A 356 10.36 12.44 -6.14
C LYS A 356 10.88 11.84 -7.44
N SER A 357 10.14 10.92 -8.04
CA SER A 357 10.50 10.28 -9.32
C SER A 357 10.76 11.30 -10.43
N LEU A 358 9.93 12.34 -10.52
CA LEU A 358 10.10 13.42 -11.50
C LEU A 358 11.35 14.27 -11.22
N LEU A 359 11.65 14.56 -9.96
CA LEU A 359 12.88 15.24 -9.58
C LEU A 359 14.11 14.41 -9.93
N LEU A 360 14.12 13.11 -9.60
CA LEU A 360 15.23 12.21 -9.93
C LEU A 360 15.49 12.20 -11.44
N LYS A 361 14.45 11.95 -12.25
CA LYS A 361 14.55 11.98 -13.73
C LYS A 361 15.02 13.34 -14.25
N THR A 362 14.60 14.44 -13.63
CA THR A 362 15.04 15.80 -14.01
C THR A 362 16.53 15.98 -13.70
N ILE A 363 17.01 15.52 -12.54
CA ILE A 363 18.43 15.55 -12.18
C ILE A 363 19.25 14.70 -13.17
N THR A 364 18.75 13.52 -13.58
CA THR A 364 19.40 12.69 -14.60
C THR A 364 19.67 13.45 -15.90
N ILE A 365 18.72 14.30 -16.32
CA ILE A 365 18.87 15.09 -17.55
C ILE A 365 19.87 16.23 -17.35
N HIS A 366 20.02 16.78 -16.14
CA HIS A 366 20.87 17.94 -15.87
C HIS A 366 22.33 17.61 -15.56
N VAL A 367 22.62 16.46 -14.96
CA VAL A 367 24.00 16.02 -14.71
C VAL A 367 24.59 15.48 -16.01
N LYS A 368 25.68 16.11 -16.50
CA LYS A 368 26.30 15.81 -17.81
C LYS A 368 27.79 15.51 -17.74
N ASP A 369 28.42 15.76 -16.60
CA ASP A 369 29.85 15.59 -16.33
C ASP A 369 30.21 14.17 -15.85
N ARG A 370 29.20 13.30 -15.67
CA ARG A 370 29.34 11.94 -15.12
C ARG A 370 28.39 10.96 -15.81
N ASN A 371 28.65 9.67 -15.67
CA ASN A 371 27.69 8.64 -16.05
C ASN A 371 26.50 8.69 -15.08
N VAL A 372 25.26 8.72 -15.57
CA VAL A 372 24.08 8.83 -14.70
C VAL A 372 23.13 7.67 -14.90
N TYR A 373 22.72 7.07 -13.79
CA TYR A 373 21.81 5.94 -13.73
C TYR A 373 20.57 6.31 -12.91
N TYR A 374 19.39 5.88 -13.35
CA TYR A 374 18.12 6.04 -12.65
C TYR A 374 17.50 4.66 -12.39
N ILE A 375 17.37 4.30 -11.11
CA ILE A 375 16.75 3.05 -10.67
C ILE A 375 15.31 3.36 -10.22
N PRO A 376 14.28 2.90 -10.96
CA PRO A 376 12.88 3.22 -10.71
C PRO A 376 12.31 2.51 -9.47
N SER A 377 11.19 3.01 -8.96
CA SER A 377 10.58 2.56 -7.69
C SER A 377 10.01 1.14 -7.68
N ASP A 378 9.93 0.50 -8.84
CA ASP A 378 9.50 -0.89 -9.04
C ASP A 378 10.68 -1.86 -9.16
N SER A 379 11.92 -1.36 -9.06
CA SER A 379 13.13 -2.19 -8.97
C SER A 379 13.45 -2.59 -7.53
N SER A 380 14.31 -3.59 -7.38
CA SER A 380 14.95 -3.97 -6.11
C SER A 380 16.45 -4.07 -6.32
N ILE A 381 17.24 -3.78 -5.28
CA ILE A 381 18.70 -3.98 -5.30
C ILE A 381 19.10 -5.06 -4.29
N SER A 382 20.09 -5.88 -4.66
CA SER A 382 20.71 -6.86 -3.76
C SER A 382 22.06 -6.38 -3.24
N SER A 383 22.66 -7.15 -2.33
CA SER A 383 24.06 -6.91 -1.89
C SER A 383 25.06 -7.00 -3.05
N GLU A 384 24.83 -7.90 -4.02
CA GLU A 384 25.69 -8.01 -5.21
C GLU A 384 25.57 -6.78 -6.12
N ASP A 385 24.39 -6.17 -6.18
CA ASP A 385 24.20 -4.96 -6.98
C ASP A 385 24.88 -3.76 -6.35
N ILE A 386 24.91 -3.69 -5.01
CA ILE A 386 25.71 -2.69 -4.28
C ILE A 386 27.20 -2.87 -4.60
N ASP A 387 27.71 -4.09 -4.61
CA ASP A 387 29.10 -4.37 -5.01
C ASP A 387 29.40 -3.91 -6.44
N LYS A 388 28.43 -3.96 -7.36
CA LYS A 388 28.59 -3.42 -8.72
C LYS A 388 28.55 -1.89 -8.72
N LEU A 389 27.60 -1.28 -7.99
CA LEU A 389 27.47 0.18 -7.86
C LEU A 389 28.77 0.81 -7.36
N THR A 390 29.45 0.15 -6.42
CA THR A 390 30.73 0.63 -5.87
C THR A 390 31.89 0.55 -6.85
N ARG A 391 31.81 -0.29 -7.89
CA ARG A 391 32.82 -0.44 -8.95
C ARG A 391 32.61 0.46 -10.16
N LEU A 392 31.46 1.14 -10.24
CA LEU A 392 31.24 2.18 -11.25
C LEU A 392 32.30 3.27 -11.12
N SER A 393 32.69 3.91 -12.22
CA SER A 393 33.65 5.01 -12.20
C SER A 393 33.01 6.31 -12.68
N ASN A 394 33.23 7.39 -11.92
CA ASN A 394 32.75 8.74 -12.23
C ASN A 394 31.24 8.76 -12.55
N SER A 395 30.42 8.36 -11.57
CA SER A 395 28.99 8.08 -11.78
C SER A 395 28.08 8.74 -10.74
N VAL A 396 26.83 9.01 -11.14
CA VAL A 396 25.72 9.37 -10.25
C VAL A 396 24.62 8.33 -10.38
N VAL A 397 24.15 7.81 -9.25
CA VAL A 397 23.09 6.79 -9.20
C VAL A 397 21.91 7.36 -8.45
N LEU A 398 20.77 7.47 -9.13
CA LEU A 398 19.54 8.07 -8.62
C LEU A 398 18.55 6.95 -8.33
N ILE A 399 18.32 6.65 -7.07
CA ILE A 399 17.50 5.51 -6.62
C ILE A 399 16.17 6.02 -6.10
N ASP A 400 15.06 5.57 -6.70
CA ASP A 400 13.72 5.95 -6.26
C ASP A 400 13.29 5.21 -4.98
N SER A 401 12.15 5.60 -4.41
CA SER A 401 11.65 5.03 -3.16
C SER A 401 11.17 3.59 -3.28
N ASN A 402 11.25 2.84 -2.18
CA ASN A 402 10.99 1.40 -2.05
C ASN A 402 12.02 0.47 -2.72
N VAL A 403 13.11 1.00 -3.27
CA VAL A 403 14.16 0.19 -3.90
C VAL A 403 15.20 -0.31 -2.90
N VAL A 404 15.52 0.51 -1.88
CA VAL A 404 16.56 0.26 -0.88
C VAL A 404 15.91 -0.10 0.46
N SER A 405 16.24 -1.26 1.01
CA SER A 405 15.90 -1.70 2.36
C SER A 405 16.94 -1.24 3.40
N TYR A 406 16.63 -1.44 4.68
CA TYR A 406 17.57 -1.13 5.76
C TYR A 406 18.92 -1.88 5.64
N GLU A 407 18.91 -3.16 5.23
CA GLU A 407 20.15 -3.94 5.12
C GLU A 407 21.01 -3.47 3.93
N GLU A 408 20.38 -3.11 2.80
CA GLU A 408 21.07 -2.52 1.65
C GLU A 408 21.64 -1.14 1.99
N ALA A 409 20.87 -0.29 2.68
CA ALA A 409 21.36 1.00 3.16
C ALA A 409 22.58 0.84 4.10
N TYR A 410 22.51 -0.14 5.02
CA TYR A 410 23.62 -0.46 5.92
C TYR A 410 24.86 -0.96 5.19
N THR A 411 24.67 -1.76 4.14
CA THR A 411 25.77 -2.25 3.27
C THR A 411 26.39 -1.09 2.48
N LEU A 412 25.57 -0.25 1.84
CA LEU A 412 26.02 0.99 1.17
C LEU A 412 26.84 1.88 2.10
N ARG A 413 26.43 2.02 3.37
CA ARG A 413 27.17 2.80 4.37
C ARG A 413 28.58 2.25 4.63
N LYS A 414 28.77 0.92 4.62
CA LYS A 414 30.10 0.31 4.78
C LYS A 414 31.00 0.61 3.58
N GLU A 415 30.41 0.71 2.39
CA GLU A 415 31.13 0.92 1.13
C GLU A 415 31.36 2.39 0.75
N ILE A 416 31.07 3.36 1.65
CA ILE A 416 31.29 4.79 1.39
C ILE A 416 32.71 5.10 0.91
N LYS A 417 33.73 4.40 1.45
CA LYS A 417 35.12 4.58 1.01
C LYS A 417 35.33 4.14 -0.44
N ALA A 418 34.74 3.03 -0.85
CA ALA A 418 34.81 2.54 -2.23
C ALA A 418 34.11 3.51 -3.19
N LEU A 419 32.90 3.99 -2.81
CA LEU A 419 32.17 5.02 -3.57
C LEU A 419 33.03 6.28 -3.76
N LYS A 420 33.71 6.73 -2.69
CA LYS A 420 34.61 7.89 -2.75
C LYS A 420 35.79 7.67 -3.68
N ASN A 421 36.46 6.52 -3.57
CA ASN A 421 37.63 6.20 -4.40
C ASN A 421 37.30 6.16 -5.89
N ASN A 422 36.10 5.71 -6.25
CA ASN A 422 35.66 5.61 -7.65
C ASN A 422 34.84 6.81 -8.14
N ASN A 423 34.73 7.88 -7.33
CA ASN A 423 33.94 9.08 -7.61
C ASN A 423 32.47 8.77 -7.96
N VAL A 424 31.83 7.94 -7.13
CA VAL A 424 30.41 7.57 -7.24
C VAL A 424 29.59 8.32 -6.19
N SER A 425 28.53 8.97 -6.63
CA SER A 425 27.53 9.62 -5.77
C SER A 425 26.17 8.95 -5.94
N ILE A 426 25.46 8.74 -4.83
CA ILE A 426 24.16 8.07 -4.80
C ILE A 426 23.13 9.02 -4.18
N LEU A 427 22.03 9.27 -4.88
CA LEU A 427 20.86 9.95 -4.33
C LEU A 427 19.77 8.91 -4.07
N ILE A 428 19.33 8.78 -2.82
CA ILE A 428 18.27 7.84 -2.43
C ILE A 428 17.01 8.64 -2.07
N ALA A 429 15.91 8.37 -2.78
CA ALA A 429 14.61 8.93 -2.43
C ALA A 429 13.89 8.04 -1.43
N CYS A 430 13.38 8.60 -0.33
CA CYS A 430 12.66 7.86 0.71
C CYS A 430 11.23 8.38 0.88
N ASN A 431 10.29 7.46 1.06
CA ASN A 431 8.97 7.75 1.62
C ASN A 431 9.09 8.03 3.13
N PRO A 432 8.07 8.67 3.75
CA PRO A 432 8.09 8.94 5.17
C PRO A 432 8.13 7.68 6.06
N THR A 433 7.80 6.51 5.52
CA THR A 433 7.84 5.21 6.19
C THR A 433 9.21 4.55 6.15
N GLU A 434 10.11 4.97 5.26
CA GLU A 434 11.49 4.44 5.11
C GLU A 434 12.46 5.21 6.02
N VAL A 435 12.05 5.41 7.28
CA VAL A 435 12.81 6.17 8.28
C VAL A 435 14.07 5.42 8.69
N ASP A 436 14.00 4.10 8.74
CA ASP A 436 15.13 3.21 8.97
C ASP A 436 16.24 3.38 7.92
N VAL A 437 15.89 3.41 6.64
CA VAL A 437 16.82 3.66 5.52
C VAL A 437 17.48 5.02 5.66
N SER A 438 16.69 6.08 5.83
CA SER A 438 17.23 7.43 6.00
C SER A 438 18.08 7.59 7.26
N ASN A 439 17.70 6.94 8.37
CA ASN A 439 18.44 6.99 9.63
C ASN A 439 19.81 6.32 9.57
N VAL A 440 20.04 5.40 8.63
CA VAL A 440 21.39 4.83 8.41
C VAL A 440 22.38 5.93 8.08
N PHE A 441 21.97 6.99 7.37
CA PHE A 441 22.85 8.07 6.93
C PHE A 441 22.72 9.36 7.75
N LEU A 442 21.75 9.46 8.66
CA LEU A 442 21.59 10.61 9.56
C LEU A 442 22.62 10.56 10.70
N THR A 443 23.82 11.07 10.45
CA THR A 443 24.84 11.37 11.47
C THR A 443 25.23 12.85 11.41
N PRO A 444 25.85 13.42 12.47
CA PRO A 444 26.36 14.80 12.44
C PRO A 444 27.35 15.07 11.29
N GLU A 445 27.96 14.03 10.72
CA GLU A 445 28.87 14.12 9.58
C GLU A 445 28.14 14.30 8.23
N PHE A 446 26.81 14.07 8.19
CA PHE A 446 26.00 14.03 6.96
C PHE A 446 24.72 14.87 7.04
N GLU A 447 24.64 15.85 7.95
CA GLU A 447 23.41 16.65 8.13
C GLU A 447 23.04 17.46 6.87
N ASP A 448 24.04 17.95 6.13
CA ASP A 448 23.88 18.69 4.85
C ASP A 448 23.45 17.80 3.66
N ASN A 449 23.23 16.51 3.88
CA ASN A 449 22.93 15.53 2.84
C ASN A 449 21.46 15.12 2.83
N PHE A 450 20.65 15.70 3.70
CA PHE A 450 19.25 15.33 3.88
C PHE A 450 18.31 16.45 3.42
N PHE A 451 17.44 16.12 2.47
CA PHE A 451 16.51 17.07 1.86
C PHE A 451 15.06 16.61 2.05
N GLU A 452 14.15 17.55 2.33
CA GLU A 452 12.72 17.26 2.38
C GLU A 452 12.01 17.83 1.14
N LEU A 453 11.36 16.97 0.37
CA LEU A 453 10.57 17.34 -0.80
C LEU A 453 9.09 17.50 -0.45
N ARG A 454 8.62 18.75 -0.50
CA ARG A 454 7.20 19.09 -0.28
C ARG A 454 6.31 18.53 -1.40
N ASN A 455 5.11 18.11 -1.02
CA ASN A 455 4.08 17.62 -1.95
C ASN A 455 3.23 18.71 -2.61
N SER A 456 3.54 19.96 -2.32
CA SER A 456 3.04 21.15 -3.01
C SER A 456 4.17 21.83 -3.74
N LEU A 457 3.81 22.56 -4.79
CA LEU A 457 4.73 23.45 -5.49
C LEU A 457 4.75 24.82 -4.82
N ASP A 458 5.91 25.48 -4.84
CA ASP A 458 5.99 26.90 -4.49
C ASP A 458 5.46 27.81 -5.61
N ASP A 459 5.44 29.11 -5.35
CA ASP A 459 4.88 30.09 -6.28
C ASP A 459 5.68 30.23 -7.58
N HIS A 460 7.00 29.97 -7.55
CA HIS A 460 7.86 30.03 -8.72
C HIS A 460 7.69 28.77 -9.56
N GLU A 461 7.79 27.60 -8.92
CA GLU A 461 7.56 26.28 -9.51
C GLU A 461 6.18 26.20 -10.20
N THR A 462 5.13 26.71 -9.54
CA THR A 462 3.76 26.74 -10.09
C THR A 462 3.67 27.65 -11.31
N SER A 463 4.33 28.82 -11.29
CA SER A 463 4.33 29.75 -12.43
C SER A 463 5.01 29.13 -13.65
N ASP A 464 6.14 28.45 -13.43
CA ASP A 464 6.87 27.77 -14.51
C ASP A 464 6.09 26.60 -15.11
N ILE A 465 5.47 25.76 -14.28
CA ILE A 465 4.59 24.68 -14.75
C ILE A 465 3.41 25.26 -15.53
N ASN A 466 2.74 26.29 -15.01
CA ASN A 466 1.58 26.89 -15.68
C ASN A 466 1.94 27.48 -17.04
N ARG A 467 3.10 28.13 -17.16
CA ARG A 467 3.61 28.59 -18.46
C ARG A 467 3.71 27.43 -19.45
N ASN A 468 4.26 26.28 -19.04
CA ASN A 468 4.40 25.13 -19.93
C ASN A 468 3.07 24.42 -20.21
N LEU A 469 2.16 24.34 -19.24
CA LEU A 469 0.80 23.84 -19.43
C LEU A 469 0.03 24.70 -20.43
N SER A 470 0.14 26.02 -20.33
CA SER A 470 -0.49 26.96 -21.26
C SER A 470 0.07 26.83 -22.69
N LEU A 471 1.36 26.54 -22.85
CA LEU A 471 1.96 26.21 -24.15
C LEU A 471 1.43 24.90 -24.76
N LEU A 472 0.86 24.00 -23.96
CA LEU A 472 0.20 22.76 -24.39
C LEU A 472 -1.33 22.92 -24.53
N GLY A 473 -1.89 24.07 -24.15
CA GLY A 473 -3.34 24.25 -24.05
C GLY A 473 -3.99 23.37 -22.97
N ILE A 474 -3.27 23.11 -21.88
CA ILE A 474 -3.74 22.39 -20.68
C ILE A 474 -4.10 23.41 -19.59
N ILE A 475 -5.13 23.09 -18.80
CA ILE A 475 -5.61 23.93 -17.70
C ILE A 475 -4.49 24.13 -16.67
N GLU A 476 -4.30 25.40 -16.29
CA GLU A 476 -3.33 25.80 -15.30
C GLU A 476 -3.64 25.26 -13.90
N TRP A 477 -2.58 24.97 -13.16
CA TRP A 477 -2.64 24.52 -11.79
C TRP A 477 -2.87 25.68 -10.82
N LYS A 478 -3.60 25.38 -9.75
CA LYS A 478 -3.87 26.34 -8.69
C LYS A 478 -2.69 26.38 -7.71
N ARG A 479 -2.33 27.60 -7.30
CA ARG A 479 -1.34 27.85 -6.25
C ARG A 479 -1.79 27.27 -4.90
N LYS A 480 -0.83 26.96 -4.03
CA LYS A 480 -1.05 26.43 -2.67
C LYS A 480 -1.89 25.15 -2.63
N GLN A 481 -1.80 24.33 -3.69
CA GLN A 481 -2.41 23.00 -3.77
C GLN A 481 -1.33 21.93 -3.81
N THR A 482 -1.66 20.73 -3.33
CA THR A 482 -0.79 19.56 -3.53
C THR A 482 -0.77 19.19 -5.02
N ILE A 483 0.32 18.57 -5.46
CA ILE A 483 0.44 18.05 -6.84
C ILE A 483 -0.72 17.09 -7.14
N LEU A 484 -1.08 16.22 -6.18
CA LEU A 484 -2.22 15.31 -6.33
C LEU A 484 -3.55 16.04 -6.45
N ASN A 485 -3.79 17.13 -5.69
CA ASN A 485 -5.01 17.94 -5.86
C ASN A 485 -5.11 18.55 -7.26
N ASN A 486 -4.01 19.11 -7.80
CA ASN A 486 -4.01 19.67 -9.15
C ASN A 486 -4.19 18.59 -10.22
N THR A 487 -3.56 17.43 -10.03
CA THR A 487 -3.75 16.25 -10.90
C THR A 487 -5.20 15.77 -10.90
N TYR A 488 -5.79 15.63 -9.71
CA TYR A 488 -7.19 15.23 -9.54
C TYR A 488 -8.17 16.27 -10.13
N ASN A 489 -7.93 17.57 -9.93
CA ASN A 489 -8.75 18.60 -10.58
C ASN A 489 -8.63 18.54 -12.10
N SER A 490 -7.44 18.24 -12.63
CA SER A 490 -7.23 18.09 -14.06
C SER A 490 -8.04 16.92 -14.61
N SER A 491 -8.11 15.78 -13.91
CA SER A 491 -8.92 14.63 -14.36
C SER A 491 -10.41 14.96 -14.46
N ILE A 492 -10.94 15.79 -13.54
CA ILE A 492 -12.33 16.28 -13.60
C ILE A 492 -12.58 17.11 -14.87
N HIS A 493 -11.61 17.91 -15.29
CA HIS A 493 -11.74 18.75 -16.48
C HIS A 493 -11.45 18.02 -17.79
N TYR A 494 -10.84 16.84 -17.74
CA TYR A 494 -10.53 15.99 -18.89
C TYR A 494 -11.13 14.57 -18.75
N PRO A 495 -12.46 14.44 -18.59
CA PRO A 495 -13.10 13.16 -18.26
C PRO A 495 -13.04 12.11 -19.38
N TYR A 496 -12.67 12.50 -20.59
CA TYR A 496 -12.50 11.62 -21.74
C TYR A 496 -11.15 10.88 -21.73
N ILE A 497 -10.21 11.30 -20.87
CA ILE A 497 -8.95 10.58 -20.65
C ILE A 497 -9.11 9.79 -19.35
N ARG A 498 -8.86 8.47 -19.43
CA ARG A 498 -8.97 7.55 -18.31
C ARG A 498 -8.05 8.01 -17.15
N ALA A 499 -8.35 7.67 -15.91
CA ALA A 499 -7.43 7.95 -14.80
C ALA A 499 -7.54 6.84 -13.76
N ASP A 500 -7.07 5.65 -14.13
CA ASP A 500 -7.32 4.42 -13.35
C ASP A 500 -6.85 4.51 -11.90
N PHE A 501 -5.71 5.17 -11.66
CA PHE A 501 -5.17 5.34 -10.31
C PHE A 501 -6.02 6.24 -9.40
N LEU A 502 -7.00 6.98 -9.95
CA LEU A 502 -7.95 7.81 -9.21
C LEU A 502 -9.27 7.09 -8.88
N HIS A 503 -9.39 5.82 -9.26
CA HIS A 503 -10.54 4.98 -8.96
C HIS A 503 -10.20 3.94 -7.90
N PHE A 504 -11.06 3.79 -6.90
CA PHE A 504 -10.90 2.72 -5.91
C PHE A 504 -11.34 1.39 -6.54
N LYS A 505 -10.49 0.37 -6.41
CA LYS A 505 -10.77 -0.98 -6.95
C LYS A 505 -11.94 -1.66 -6.24
N GLU A 506 -12.17 -1.30 -4.99
CA GLU A 506 -13.18 -1.87 -4.11
C GLU A 506 -14.13 -0.79 -3.59
N ASP A 507 -15.34 -1.22 -3.25
CA ASP A 507 -16.32 -0.35 -2.62
C ASP A 507 -15.90 0.09 -1.22
N ILE A 508 -16.26 1.33 -0.89
CA ILE A 508 -16.05 1.90 0.43
C ILE A 508 -17.05 1.24 1.41
N GLN A 509 -16.55 0.63 2.48
CA GLN A 509 -17.37 0.05 3.55
C GLN A 509 -17.80 1.08 4.58
N ASN A 510 -18.78 0.74 5.43
CA ASN A 510 -19.34 1.68 6.42
C ASN A 510 -18.28 2.21 7.40
N ASN A 511 -17.43 1.34 7.97
CA ASN A 511 -16.37 1.79 8.89
C ASN A 511 -15.28 2.58 8.16
N GLU A 512 -14.97 2.23 6.91
CA GLU A 512 -14.04 3.02 6.08
C GLU A 512 -14.60 4.42 5.87
N LEU A 513 -15.90 4.56 5.57
CA LEU A 513 -16.55 5.86 5.45
C LEU A 513 -16.45 6.67 6.75
N LYS A 514 -16.67 6.06 7.92
CA LYS A 514 -16.50 6.74 9.23
C LYS A 514 -15.10 7.33 9.35
N LEU A 515 -14.07 6.57 8.98
CA LEU A 515 -12.68 7.04 9.03
C LEU A 515 -12.40 8.14 7.99
N LEU A 516 -12.92 8.02 6.76
CA LEU A 516 -12.81 9.06 5.73
C LEU A 516 -13.48 10.37 6.16
N LEU A 517 -14.63 10.31 6.83
CA LEU A 517 -15.33 11.48 7.40
C LEU A 517 -14.46 12.17 8.46
N ILE A 518 -13.85 11.42 9.38
CA ILE A 518 -12.93 12.01 10.38
C ILE A 518 -11.71 12.63 9.68
N LEU A 519 -11.12 11.94 8.71
CA LEU A 519 -9.99 12.45 7.93
C LEU A 519 -10.32 13.75 7.18
N ALA A 520 -11.55 13.92 6.70
CA ALA A 520 -11.97 15.15 6.05
C ALA A 520 -12.02 16.35 7.00
N VAL A 521 -12.27 16.09 8.29
CA VAL A 521 -12.34 17.10 9.36
C VAL A 521 -10.97 17.41 9.94
N LEU A 522 -10.13 16.39 10.14
CA LEU A 522 -8.87 16.51 10.88
C LEU A 522 -7.63 16.55 9.99
N ASP A 523 -7.74 16.24 8.69
CA ASP A 523 -6.68 16.03 7.70
C ASP A 523 -5.71 14.86 8.01
N LYS A 524 -5.62 14.46 9.29
CA LYS A 524 -4.85 13.33 9.80
C LYS A 524 -5.58 12.65 10.96
N VAL A 525 -5.39 11.34 11.11
CA VAL A 525 -5.95 10.53 12.20
C VAL A 525 -4.85 9.61 12.75
N TYR A 526 -4.59 9.70 14.06
CA TYR A 526 -3.64 8.80 14.73
C TYR A 526 -4.21 7.38 14.83
N ILE A 527 -3.35 6.36 14.79
CA ILE A 527 -3.81 4.97 14.87
C ILE A 527 -4.53 4.67 16.21
N SER A 528 -4.18 5.39 17.28
CA SER A 528 -4.90 5.29 18.55
C SER A 528 -6.38 5.65 18.42
N ILE A 529 -6.73 6.58 17.54
CA ILE A 529 -8.12 6.99 17.25
C ILE A 529 -8.78 6.02 16.27
N SER A 530 -8.08 5.64 15.19
CA SER A 530 -8.67 4.78 14.14
C SER A 530 -9.02 3.38 14.65
N ARG A 531 -8.35 2.89 15.72
CA ARG A 531 -8.69 1.63 16.39
C ARG A 531 -10.11 1.57 16.93
N HIS A 532 -10.69 2.70 17.33
CA HIS A 532 -12.09 2.74 17.75
C HIS A 532 -13.06 2.37 16.63
N LEU A 533 -12.66 2.62 15.37
CA LEU A 533 -13.40 2.22 14.17
C LEU A 533 -12.99 0.84 13.63
N GLY A 534 -12.19 0.08 14.38
CA GLY A 534 -11.68 -1.23 13.97
C GLY A 534 -10.41 -1.18 13.10
N PHE A 535 -9.75 -0.03 12.96
CA PHE A 535 -8.52 0.09 12.15
C PHE A 535 -7.27 0.12 13.04
N GLY A 536 -6.68 -1.04 13.30
CA GLY A 536 -5.35 -1.20 13.89
C GLY A 536 -4.24 -0.91 12.89
N ASN A 537 -3.01 -1.34 13.19
CA ASN A 537 -1.86 -1.07 12.31
C ASN A 537 -2.02 -1.78 10.96
N SER A 538 -2.36 -3.07 10.98
CA SER A 538 -2.50 -3.91 9.79
C SER A 538 -3.68 -3.46 8.92
N GLU A 539 -4.82 -3.20 9.56
CA GLU A 539 -6.05 -2.74 8.89
C GLU A 539 -5.86 -1.35 8.29
N SER A 540 -5.16 -0.45 8.99
CA SER A 540 -4.84 0.87 8.44
C SER A 540 -3.88 0.76 7.25
N ALA A 541 -2.91 -0.15 7.29
CA ALA A 541 -1.99 -0.37 6.18
C ALA A 541 -2.73 -0.91 4.94
N ALA A 542 -3.64 -1.87 5.14
CA ALA A 542 -4.52 -2.37 4.09
C ALA A 542 -5.41 -1.25 3.52
N LEU A 543 -5.98 -0.40 4.38
CA LEU A 543 -6.76 0.77 3.99
C LEU A 543 -5.93 1.75 3.15
N ALA A 544 -4.72 2.11 3.60
CA ALA A 544 -3.85 3.02 2.87
C ALA A 544 -3.45 2.44 1.51
N LYS A 545 -3.30 1.11 1.39
CA LYS A 545 -3.07 0.42 0.12
C LYS A 545 -4.30 0.49 -0.80
N LYS A 546 -5.50 0.29 -0.26
CA LYS A 546 -6.78 0.37 -1.00
C LYS A 546 -7.06 1.78 -1.53
N PHE A 547 -6.84 2.80 -0.70
CA PHE A 547 -7.04 4.21 -1.05
C PHE A 547 -5.76 4.86 -1.56
N ASN A 548 -4.77 4.10 -2.01
CA ASN A 548 -3.56 4.67 -2.56
C ASN A 548 -3.86 5.38 -3.91
N PRO A 549 -3.39 6.61 -4.17
CA PRO A 549 -2.52 7.47 -3.34
C PRO A 549 -3.24 8.51 -2.49
N LEU A 550 -4.56 8.47 -2.38
CA LEU A 550 -5.36 9.38 -1.56
C LEU A 550 -4.92 9.35 -0.08
N LEU A 551 -4.73 8.15 0.49
CA LEU A 551 -4.32 7.96 1.88
C LEU A 551 -2.88 7.43 1.98
N GLU A 552 -2.20 7.81 3.06
CA GLU A 552 -0.83 7.37 3.38
C GLU A 552 -0.69 7.20 4.90
N ILE A 553 0.13 6.25 5.34
CA ILE A 553 0.54 6.14 6.75
C ILE A 553 1.92 6.75 6.88
N ILE A 554 2.10 7.59 7.89
CA ILE A 554 3.40 8.16 8.23
C ILE A 554 3.66 8.04 9.74
N GLU A 555 4.93 8.10 10.15
CA GLU A 555 5.30 8.15 11.56
C GLU A 555 4.91 9.49 12.20
N THR A 556 4.67 9.44 13.51
CA THR A 556 4.51 10.65 14.32
C THR A 556 5.87 11.30 14.57
N ASP A 557 5.88 12.63 14.60
CA ASP A 557 7.10 13.39 14.89
C ASP A 557 7.31 13.57 16.41
N ARG A 558 8.44 14.17 16.80
CA ARG A 558 8.77 14.41 18.21
C ARG A 558 7.74 15.29 18.93
N SER A 559 7.09 16.21 18.22
CA SER A 559 6.07 17.11 18.78
C SER A 559 4.73 16.40 19.04
N GLU A 560 4.51 15.25 18.40
CA GLU A 560 3.25 14.50 18.46
C GLU A 560 3.24 13.34 19.48
N ARG A 561 4.32 13.17 20.26
CA ARG A 561 4.48 12.06 21.23
C ARG A 561 3.31 11.93 22.22
N ASN A 562 2.68 13.04 22.56
CA ASN A 562 1.55 13.08 23.51
C ASN A 562 0.29 12.35 22.99
N HIS A 563 0.20 12.05 21.69
CA HIS A 563 -0.94 11.33 21.10
C HIS A 563 -0.87 9.81 21.28
N LYS A 564 0.17 9.29 21.96
CA LYS A 564 0.36 7.86 22.27
C LYS A 564 0.19 6.95 21.06
N SER A 565 0.65 7.40 19.90
CA SER A 565 0.57 6.65 18.65
C SER A 565 1.86 6.83 17.87
N LYS A 566 2.44 5.73 17.37
CA LYS A 566 3.65 5.76 16.55
C LYS A 566 3.36 6.20 15.10
N PHE A 567 2.13 5.96 14.64
CA PHE A 567 1.74 6.19 13.25
C PHE A 567 0.45 7.00 13.17
N LYS A 568 0.26 7.67 12.03
CA LYS A 568 -0.95 8.41 11.70
C LYS A 568 -1.28 8.23 10.21
N ILE A 569 -2.58 8.15 9.92
CA ILE A 569 -3.13 8.17 8.56
C ILE A 569 -3.27 9.62 8.15
N VAL A 570 -2.80 9.97 6.96
CA VAL A 570 -2.86 11.32 6.40
C VAL A 570 -3.51 11.32 5.02
N VAL A 571 -4.15 12.43 4.69
CA VAL A 571 -4.78 12.65 3.37
C VAL A 571 -3.80 13.38 2.45
N ASN A 572 -3.67 12.93 1.20
CA ASN A 572 -2.86 13.57 0.16
C ASN A 572 -3.68 14.49 -0.75
N SER A 573 -4.99 14.26 -0.86
CA SER A 573 -5.92 15.09 -1.61
C SER A 573 -7.27 15.26 -0.93
N LYS A 574 -7.51 16.43 -0.32
CA LYS A 574 -8.77 16.74 0.36
C LYS A 574 -9.95 16.83 -0.62
N VAL A 575 -9.71 17.36 -1.82
CA VAL A 575 -10.76 17.46 -2.86
C VAL A 575 -11.21 16.08 -3.32
N TRP A 576 -10.26 15.16 -3.55
CA TRP A 576 -10.59 13.78 -3.90
C TRP A 576 -11.27 13.05 -2.74
N LEU A 577 -10.85 13.26 -1.49
CA LEU A 577 -11.52 12.70 -0.32
C LEU A 577 -13.01 13.08 -0.25
N PHE A 578 -13.34 14.35 -0.43
CA PHE A 578 -14.74 14.78 -0.45
C PHE A 578 -15.53 14.15 -1.60
N ASN A 579 -14.92 14.03 -2.78
CA ASN A 579 -15.56 13.35 -3.91
C ASN A 579 -15.73 11.84 -3.66
N ALA A 580 -14.83 11.19 -2.94
CA ALA A 580 -14.97 9.79 -2.52
C ALA A 580 -16.17 9.60 -1.57
N ILE A 581 -16.30 10.48 -0.56
CA ILE A 581 -17.43 10.49 0.38
C ILE A 581 -18.75 10.75 -0.37
N ASN A 582 -18.76 11.73 -1.27
CA ASN A 582 -19.92 12.03 -2.10
C ASN A 582 -20.28 10.85 -3.01
N GLY A 583 -19.29 10.20 -3.63
CA GLY A 583 -19.46 9.03 -4.48
C GLY A 583 -20.08 7.85 -3.74
N PHE A 584 -19.61 7.55 -2.52
CA PHE A 584 -20.24 6.56 -1.65
C PHE A 584 -21.73 6.87 -1.46
N SER A 585 -22.03 8.13 -1.13
CA SER A 585 -23.39 8.55 -0.83
C SER A 585 -24.31 8.57 -2.06
N ILE A 586 -23.77 8.77 -3.28
CA ILE A 586 -24.54 8.69 -4.54
C ILE A 586 -24.90 7.22 -4.78
N LYS A 587 -23.92 6.33 -4.61
CA LYS A 587 -24.09 4.88 -4.83
C LYS A 587 -25.02 4.23 -3.80
N ASN A 588 -24.89 4.59 -2.52
CA ASN A 588 -25.55 3.91 -1.40
C ASN A 588 -26.80 4.63 -0.88
N GLY A 589 -27.10 5.81 -1.39
CA GLY A 589 -28.19 6.65 -0.91
C GLY A 589 -27.81 7.55 0.26
N ALA A 590 -28.49 8.71 0.32
CA ALA A 590 -28.23 9.73 1.32
C ALA A 590 -28.63 9.31 2.74
N GLU A 591 -29.72 8.56 2.89
CA GLU A 591 -30.19 8.05 4.20
C GLU A 591 -29.17 7.10 4.84
N LYS A 592 -28.59 6.18 4.08
CA LYS A 592 -27.51 5.31 4.59
C LYS A 592 -26.30 6.12 5.03
N THR A 593 -25.94 7.16 4.28
CA THR A 593 -24.83 8.07 4.65
C THR A 593 -25.14 8.82 5.94
N LYS A 594 -26.36 9.36 6.06
CA LYS A 594 -26.87 10.03 7.25
C LYS A 594 -26.77 9.12 8.47
N ASN A 595 -27.23 7.88 8.37
CA ASN A 595 -27.19 6.90 9.46
C ASN A 595 -25.75 6.60 9.90
N ILE A 596 -24.81 6.44 8.96
CA ILE A 596 -23.39 6.22 9.30
C ILE A 596 -22.79 7.44 10.03
N ILE A 597 -23.15 8.66 9.63
CA ILE A 597 -22.73 9.88 10.33
C ILE A 597 -23.31 9.92 11.74
N ILE A 598 -24.59 9.59 11.92
CA ILE A 598 -25.24 9.52 13.23
C ILE A 598 -24.56 8.48 14.12
N GLU A 599 -24.28 7.29 13.61
CA GLU A 599 -23.55 6.25 14.33
C GLU A 599 -22.17 6.75 14.78
N LEU A 600 -21.39 7.34 13.87
CA LEU A 600 -20.06 7.89 14.17
C LEU A 600 -20.14 8.94 15.29
N ILE A 601 -21.06 9.89 15.16
CA ILE A 601 -21.24 10.96 16.15
C ILE A 601 -21.65 10.36 17.49
N SER A 602 -22.60 9.43 17.51
CA SER A 602 -23.10 8.79 18.74
C SER A 602 -22.01 8.03 19.48
N GLU A 603 -21.21 7.26 18.74
CA GLU A 603 -20.11 6.48 19.28
C GLU A 603 -19.02 7.38 19.87
N PHE A 604 -18.60 8.40 19.13
CA PHE A 604 -17.51 9.29 19.54
C PHE A 604 -17.93 10.29 20.62
N TYR A 605 -19.20 10.72 20.63
CA TYR A 605 -19.70 11.67 21.61
C TYR A 605 -19.78 11.08 23.03
N ARG A 606 -20.11 9.77 23.15
CA ARG A 606 -20.18 9.05 24.43
C ARG A 606 -18.80 8.81 25.06
N ASN A 607 -17.72 8.89 24.28
CA ASN A 607 -16.37 8.71 24.75
C ASN A 607 -15.73 10.09 25.02
N ILE A 608 -15.33 10.36 26.26
CA ILE A 608 -14.76 11.65 26.69
C ILE A 608 -13.55 12.08 25.83
N ASP A 609 -12.69 11.14 25.45
CA ASP A 609 -11.46 11.43 24.69
C ASP A 609 -11.77 11.72 23.21
N LEU A 610 -12.86 11.17 22.68
CA LEU A 610 -13.27 11.32 21.29
C LEU A 610 -14.35 12.39 21.08
N ASN A 611 -14.99 12.84 22.16
CA ASN A 611 -16.04 13.86 22.14
C ASN A 611 -15.60 15.14 21.38
N PRO A 612 -14.36 15.65 21.51
CA PRO A 612 -13.90 16.80 20.72
C PRO A 612 -13.94 16.56 19.21
N ILE A 613 -13.74 15.32 18.75
CA ILE A 613 -13.83 14.95 17.33
C ILE A 613 -15.30 14.95 16.90
N ALA A 614 -16.19 14.33 17.68
CA ALA A 614 -17.63 14.35 17.42
C ALA A 614 -18.16 15.79 17.29
N LYS A 615 -17.78 16.69 18.21
CA LYS A 615 -18.18 18.11 18.16
C LYS A 615 -17.72 18.82 16.87
N LYS A 616 -16.55 18.47 16.32
CA LYS A 616 -16.08 19.00 15.02
C LYS A 616 -16.86 18.42 13.84
N VAL A 617 -17.22 17.14 13.89
CA VAL A 617 -18.04 16.47 12.86
C VAL A 617 -19.46 17.06 12.84
N ILE A 618 -20.06 17.35 13.99
CA ILE A 618 -21.43 17.89 14.13
C ILE A 618 -21.58 19.31 13.52
N MET A 619 -20.50 20.06 13.34
CA MET A 619 -20.57 21.43 12.84
C MET A 619 -21.28 21.51 11.48
N PHE A 620 -22.20 22.47 11.34
CA PHE A 620 -23.01 22.62 10.11
C PHE A 620 -22.14 22.72 8.85
N ASP A 621 -21.10 23.55 8.89
CA ASP A 621 -20.20 23.74 7.74
C ASP A 621 -19.47 22.45 7.36
N THR A 622 -19.18 21.58 8.33
CA THR A 622 -18.57 20.26 8.12
C THR A 622 -19.55 19.32 7.44
N ILE A 623 -20.74 19.12 8.02
CA ILE A 623 -21.74 18.20 7.48
C ILE A 623 -22.21 18.66 6.10
N ASN A 624 -22.38 19.97 5.89
CA ASN A 624 -22.79 20.53 4.60
C ASN A 624 -21.78 20.21 3.48
N GLN A 625 -20.48 20.06 3.79
CA GLN A 625 -19.48 19.64 2.80
C GLN A 625 -19.66 18.18 2.36
N PHE A 626 -20.18 17.31 3.23
CA PHE A 626 -20.43 15.89 2.91
C PHE A 626 -21.68 15.65 2.04
N PHE A 627 -22.56 16.65 1.91
CA PHE A 627 -23.79 16.57 1.10
C PHE A 627 -23.81 17.59 -0.06
N PHE A 628 -22.67 18.23 -0.36
CA PHE A 628 -22.58 19.31 -1.34
C PHE A 628 -22.97 18.83 -2.76
N ARG A 629 -23.72 19.68 -3.50
CA ARG A 629 -24.25 19.47 -4.87
C ARG A 629 -25.45 18.52 -5.04
N ARG A 630 -26.25 18.26 -4.00
CA ARG A 630 -27.51 17.51 -4.16
C ARG A 630 -28.75 18.38 -4.01
N GLU A 631 -29.69 18.19 -4.92
CA GLU A 631 -31.07 18.61 -4.69
C GLU A 631 -31.60 17.90 -3.43
N GLY A 632 -32.24 18.66 -2.54
CA GLY A 632 -32.75 18.12 -1.28
C GLY A 632 -31.72 17.94 -0.15
N ALA A 633 -30.44 18.29 -0.35
CA ALA A 633 -29.41 18.23 0.71
C ALA A 633 -29.82 18.96 2.00
N GLY A 634 -30.54 20.08 1.88
CA GLY A 634 -31.06 20.79 3.04
C GLY A 634 -32.03 19.96 3.90
N LYS A 635 -32.96 19.22 3.29
CA LYS A 635 -33.89 18.37 4.03
C LYS A 635 -33.15 17.25 4.77
N LEU A 636 -32.15 16.66 4.13
CA LEU A 636 -31.29 15.63 4.73
C LEU A 636 -30.50 16.16 5.93
N LEU A 637 -29.95 17.38 5.83
CA LEU A 637 -29.25 18.03 6.93
C LEU A 637 -30.17 18.30 8.12
N ILE A 638 -31.38 18.81 7.88
CA ILE A 638 -32.37 19.04 8.94
C ILE A 638 -32.77 17.71 9.59
N GLY A 639 -33.03 16.68 8.78
CA GLY A 639 -33.33 15.34 9.27
C GLY A 639 -32.20 14.77 10.13
N LEU A 640 -30.93 14.91 9.70
CA LEU A 640 -29.76 14.48 10.45
C LEU A 640 -29.70 15.12 11.84
N TYR A 641 -29.88 16.44 11.93
CA TYR A 641 -29.91 17.10 13.24
C TYR A 641 -31.09 16.61 14.06
N SER A 642 -32.28 16.47 13.47
CA SER A 642 -33.45 15.94 14.18
C SER A 642 -33.21 14.56 14.77
N ASP A 643 -32.58 13.65 14.03
CA ASP A 643 -32.29 12.29 14.49
C ASP A 643 -31.23 12.26 15.61
N LEU A 644 -30.30 13.22 15.60
CA LEU A 644 -29.31 13.41 16.66
C LEU A 644 -29.89 13.98 17.97
N GLU A 645 -31.11 14.52 17.96
CA GLU A 645 -31.72 15.16 19.13
C GLU A 645 -31.77 14.23 20.35
N SER A 646 -32.16 12.97 20.13
CA SER A 646 -32.23 11.95 21.19
C SER A 646 -30.90 11.69 21.90
N ILE A 647 -29.78 12.03 21.24
CA ILE A 647 -28.41 11.80 21.73
C ILE A 647 -27.80 13.09 22.29
N LEU A 648 -28.10 14.23 21.68
CA LEU A 648 -27.38 15.50 21.90
C LEU A 648 -28.24 16.62 22.51
N SER A 649 -29.48 16.34 22.91
CA SER A 649 -30.42 17.34 23.46
C SER A 649 -29.92 18.12 24.68
N ASN A 650 -28.92 17.60 25.41
CA ASN A 650 -28.30 18.28 26.54
C ASN A 650 -27.10 19.16 26.15
N ASP A 651 -26.65 19.18 24.88
CA ASP A 651 -25.52 19.98 24.42
C ASP A 651 -25.99 21.30 23.78
N PRO A 652 -25.69 22.47 24.37
CA PRO A 652 -26.00 23.77 23.78
C PRO A 652 -25.34 23.98 22.40
N ASP A 653 -24.15 23.41 22.16
CA ASP A 653 -23.47 23.53 20.86
C ASP A 653 -24.27 22.83 19.76
N TYR A 654 -24.93 21.70 20.06
CA TYR A 654 -25.78 20.99 19.12
C TYR A 654 -27.01 21.82 18.72
N TRP A 655 -27.72 22.42 19.69
CA TRP A 655 -28.88 23.27 19.42
C TRP A 655 -28.51 24.48 18.56
N LEU A 656 -27.34 25.07 18.81
CA LEU A 656 -26.80 26.14 17.98
C LEU A 656 -26.54 25.68 16.54
N GLN A 657 -25.92 24.50 16.33
CA GLN A 657 -25.69 23.98 14.97
C GLN A 657 -27.00 23.67 14.23
N ARG A 658 -27.99 23.10 14.94
CA ARG A 658 -29.32 22.84 14.36
C ARG A 658 -30.03 24.14 13.94
N ALA A 659 -29.99 25.17 14.79
CA ALA A 659 -30.54 26.49 14.46
C ALA A 659 -29.86 27.11 13.23
N LYS A 660 -28.51 27.01 13.14
CA LYS A 660 -27.75 27.46 11.96
C LYS A 660 -28.14 26.71 10.68
N ALA A 661 -28.36 25.39 10.77
CA ALA A 661 -28.82 24.60 9.63
C ALA A 661 -30.20 25.08 9.14
N MET A 662 -31.14 25.26 10.07
CA MET A 662 -32.48 25.75 9.77
C MET A 662 -32.46 27.17 9.17
N ASP A 663 -31.63 28.07 9.71
CA ASP A 663 -31.43 29.42 9.16
C ASP A 663 -30.98 29.39 7.69
N ARG A 664 -30.16 28.43 7.28
CA ARG A 664 -29.70 28.35 5.88
C ARG A 664 -30.75 27.80 4.92
N ILE A 665 -31.67 26.96 5.41
CA ILE A 665 -32.50 26.11 4.55
C ILE A 665 -33.97 26.57 4.51
N LEU A 666 -34.54 26.94 5.66
CA LEU A 666 -35.99 27.17 5.80
C LEU A 666 -36.38 28.60 5.43
N LYS A 667 -37.64 28.81 5.03
CA LYS A 667 -38.13 30.12 4.53
C LYS A 667 -39.49 30.52 5.07
N ASP A 668 -40.17 29.65 5.80
CA ASP A 668 -41.49 29.92 6.38
C ASP A 668 -41.36 30.40 7.84
N GLN A 669 -42.35 31.18 8.27
CA GLN A 669 -42.39 31.76 9.60
C GLN A 669 -42.37 30.70 10.74
N PRO A 670 -43.21 29.65 10.74
CA PRO A 670 -43.21 28.66 11.83
C PRO A 670 -41.85 28.00 12.03
N SER A 671 -41.19 27.61 10.94
CA SER A 671 -39.86 27.02 10.98
C SER A 671 -38.79 27.97 11.50
N LEU A 672 -38.83 29.25 11.11
CA LEU A 672 -37.90 30.26 11.60
C LEU A 672 -38.10 30.52 13.10
N MET A 673 -39.33 30.50 13.60
CA MET A 673 -39.61 30.60 15.03
C MET A 673 -39.01 29.42 15.81
N ASN A 674 -39.19 28.19 15.34
CA ASN A 674 -38.55 27.02 15.96
C ASN A 674 -37.02 27.14 15.97
N ALA A 675 -36.41 27.63 14.88
CA ALA A 675 -34.98 27.86 14.82
C ALA A 675 -34.50 28.91 15.83
N ILE A 676 -35.28 29.97 16.05
CA ILE A 676 -35.03 30.99 17.08
C ILE A 676 -35.08 30.36 18.46
N ASP A 677 -36.07 29.51 18.74
CA ASP A 677 -36.20 28.85 20.04
C ASP A 677 -35.01 27.91 20.32
N TYR A 678 -34.55 27.17 19.32
CA TYR A 678 -33.32 26.37 19.43
C TYR A 678 -32.07 27.23 19.67
N ALA A 679 -31.94 28.37 18.99
CA ALA A 679 -30.82 29.27 19.22
C ALA A 679 -30.89 29.93 20.61
N LYS A 680 -32.08 30.28 21.10
CA LYS A 680 -32.30 30.76 22.47
C LYS A 680 -31.96 29.70 23.51
N LYS A 681 -32.38 28.45 23.31
CA LYS A 681 -31.96 27.34 24.16
C LYS A 681 -30.44 27.25 24.25
N ALA A 682 -29.74 27.31 23.12
CA ALA A 682 -28.28 27.32 23.10
C ALA A 682 -27.69 28.53 23.84
N PHE A 683 -28.31 29.71 23.73
CA PHE A 683 -27.86 30.93 24.40
C PHE A 683 -28.00 30.85 25.94
N PHE A 684 -29.16 30.41 26.43
CA PHE A 684 -29.45 30.38 27.88
C PHE A 684 -28.84 29.18 28.60
N ASP A 685 -28.75 28.02 27.94
CA ASP A 685 -28.22 26.80 28.58
C ASP A 685 -26.68 26.72 28.52
N SER A 686 -26.03 27.56 27.71
CA SER A 686 -24.58 27.49 27.57
C SER A 686 -23.83 28.18 28.70
N THR A 687 -22.80 27.50 29.20
CA THR A 687 -21.79 28.05 30.12
C THR A 687 -20.55 28.56 29.38
N ARG A 688 -20.50 28.45 28.04
CA ARG A 688 -19.35 28.85 27.23
C ARG A 688 -19.63 30.16 26.51
N ASP A 689 -18.88 31.20 26.83
CA ASP A 689 -19.01 32.53 26.21
C ASP A 689 -19.05 32.47 24.68
N LYS A 690 -18.17 31.65 24.07
CA LYS A 690 -18.13 31.48 22.61
C LYS A 690 -19.43 30.94 22.03
N THR A 691 -20.09 30.01 22.72
CA THR A 691 -21.36 29.43 22.26
C THR A 691 -22.48 30.44 22.46
N THR A 692 -22.52 31.13 23.59
CA THR A 692 -23.46 32.23 23.88
C THR A 692 -23.38 33.35 22.84
N MET A 693 -22.17 33.85 22.54
CA MET A 693 -21.94 34.90 21.53
C MET A 693 -22.35 34.45 20.12
N ASN A 694 -22.08 33.19 19.76
CA ASN A 694 -22.48 32.65 18.46
C ASN A 694 -24.00 32.44 18.38
N ALA A 695 -24.63 32.04 19.47
CA ALA A 695 -26.08 31.88 19.56
C ALA A 695 -26.78 33.23 19.41
N GLU A 696 -26.32 34.25 20.13
CA GLU A 696 -26.79 35.62 20.02
C GLU A 696 -26.73 36.16 18.58
N PHE A 697 -25.59 35.98 17.90
CA PHE A 697 -25.45 36.35 16.49
C PHE A 697 -26.41 35.55 15.58
N THR A 698 -26.63 34.27 15.87
CA THR A 698 -27.54 33.42 15.11
C THR A 698 -29.00 33.85 15.31
N ILE A 699 -29.39 34.18 16.55
CA ILE A 699 -30.72 34.71 16.90
C ILE A 699 -30.97 36.02 16.15
N ALA A 700 -29.99 36.94 16.14
CA ALA A 700 -30.10 38.22 15.43
C ALA A 700 -30.38 38.04 13.94
N ASN A 701 -29.62 37.16 13.27
CA ASN A 701 -29.83 36.86 11.86
C ASN A 701 -31.18 36.20 11.57
N LEU A 702 -31.58 35.25 12.41
CA LEU A 702 -32.88 34.58 12.30
C LEU A 702 -34.04 35.56 12.45
N TYR A 703 -34.01 36.48 13.42
CA TYR A 703 -35.03 37.52 13.57
C TYR A 703 -35.04 38.49 12.38
N GLY A 704 -33.87 38.89 11.88
CA GLY A 704 -33.79 39.72 10.68
C GLY A 704 -34.39 39.01 9.45
N LYS A 705 -34.17 37.71 9.32
CA LYS A 705 -34.74 36.88 8.27
C LYS A 705 -36.24 36.68 8.44
N LEU A 706 -36.71 36.51 9.67
CA LEU A 706 -38.13 36.44 10.02
C LEU A 706 -38.85 37.73 9.62
N CYS A 707 -38.30 38.90 9.98
CA CYS A 707 -38.84 40.19 9.58
C CYS A 707 -38.93 40.33 8.05
N PHE A 708 -37.89 39.92 7.33
CA PHE A 708 -37.90 39.93 5.87
C PHE A 708 -38.98 39.01 5.29
N THR A 709 -39.15 37.81 5.87
CA THR A 709 -40.11 36.80 5.42
C THR A 709 -41.55 37.24 5.66
N THR A 710 -41.82 37.96 6.75
CA THR A 710 -43.14 38.50 7.08
C THR A 710 -43.39 39.88 6.49
N ASN A 711 -42.58 40.32 5.52
CA ASN A 711 -42.65 41.65 4.89
C ASN A 711 -42.67 42.80 5.90
N TYR A 712 -41.97 42.65 7.03
CA TYR A 712 -41.87 43.65 8.08
C TYR A 712 -43.23 44.04 8.71
N SER A 713 -44.24 43.17 8.61
CA SER A 713 -45.60 43.44 9.08
C SER A 713 -45.76 43.36 10.61
N ASN A 714 -44.90 42.61 11.28
CA ASN A 714 -44.97 42.40 12.73
C ASN A 714 -43.92 43.27 13.45
N ILE A 715 -44.39 44.27 14.18
CA ILE A 715 -43.54 45.22 14.89
C ILE A 715 -42.73 44.57 16.02
N ASP A 716 -43.23 43.53 16.67
CA ASP A 716 -42.54 42.89 17.78
C ASP A 716 -41.36 42.05 17.28
N PHE A 717 -41.48 41.42 16.11
CA PHE A 717 -40.33 40.78 15.46
C PHE A 717 -39.23 41.79 15.12
N ILE A 718 -39.61 43.02 14.73
CA ILE A 718 -38.64 44.09 14.43
C ILE A 718 -37.94 44.55 15.71
N LYS A 719 -38.68 44.71 16.81
CA LYS A 719 -38.09 45.07 18.12
C LYS A 719 -37.08 44.01 18.59
N GLU A 720 -37.45 42.73 18.49
CA GLU A 720 -36.54 41.61 18.80
C GLU A 720 -35.30 41.64 17.91
N ALA A 721 -35.47 41.81 16.59
CA ALA A 721 -34.34 41.91 15.67
C ALA A 721 -33.39 43.04 16.08
N LEU A 722 -33.91 44.23 16.40
CA LEU A 722 -33.11 45.37 16.85
C LEU A 722 -32.37 45.07 18.16
N PHE A 723 -33.04 44.46 19.13
CA PHE A 723 -32.40 44.05 20.39
C PHE A 723 -31.23 43.11 20.13
N TRP A 724 -31.44 42.01 19.40
CA TRP A 724 -30.43 40.99 19.18
C TRP A 724 -29.27 41.48 18.29
N TYR A 725 -29.54 42.32 17.27
CA TYR A 725 -28.47 42.95 16.50
C TYR A 725 -27.64 43.92 17.35
N ASN A 726 -28.28 44.77 18.15
CA ASN A 726 -27.58 45.69 19.05
C ASN A 726 -26.72 44.91 20.06
N SER A 727 -27.28 43.87 20.66
CA SER A 727 -26.58 43.02 21.63
C SER A 727 -25.37 42.32 20.99
N SER A 728 -25.53 41.74 19.80
CA SER A 728 -24.42 41.13 19.06
C SER A 728 -23.32 42.14 18.67
N ILE A 729 -23.67 43.35 18.25
CA ILE A 729 -22.72 44.40 17.85
C ILE A 729 -21.99 44.96 19.06
N SER A 730 -22.66 45.10 20.21
CA SER A 730 -22.03 45.58 21.45
C SER A 730 -20.84 44.73 21.91
N LYS A 731 -20.81 43.46 21.48
CA LYS A 731 -19.73 42.50 21.77
C LYS A 731 -18.70 42.40 20.64
N TYR A 732 -18.60 43.43 19.78
CA TYR A 732 -17.71 43.46 18.63
C TYR A 732 -16.29 42.95 18.93
N ASN A 733 -15.67 43.46 20.01
CA ASN A 733 -14.30 43.11 20.39
C ASN A 733 -14.09 41.62 20.69
N PHE A 734 -15.15 40.90 21.07
CA PHE A 734 -15.09 39.48 21.40
C PHE A 734 -15.54 38.57 20.26
N ASN A 735 -16.22 39.11 19.24
CA ASN A 735 -16.75 38.34 18.11
C ASN A 735 -16.54 39.00 16.73
N GLN A 736 -15.37 39.61 16.52
CA GLN A 736 -15.06 40.42 15.34
C GLN A 736 -15.35 39.72 14.02
N ASN A 737 -14.96 38.45 13.85
CA ASN A 737 -15.15 37.74 12.58
C ASN A 737 -16.62 37.66 12.13
N TYR A 738 -17.54 37.37 13.06
CA TYR A 738 -18.96 37.25 12.75
C TYR A 738 -19.58 38.63 12.51
N VAL A 739 -19.24 39.63 13.34
CA VAL A 739 -19.76 40.99 13.17
C VAL A 739 -19.21 41.64 11.89
N ASN A 740 -17.94 41.42 11.55
CA ASN A 740 -17.34 41.86 10.28
C ASN A 740 -18.02 41.21 9.07
N SER A 741 -18.34 39.92 9.13
CA SER A 741 -19.12 39.25 8.07
C SER A 741 -20.51 39.88 7.88
N LEU A 742 -21.16 40.28 8.97
CA LEU A 742 -22.43 41.00 8.95
C LEU A 742 -22.28 42.43 8.39
N LEU A 743 -21.20 43.14 8.75
CA LEU A 743 -20.83 44.45 8.19
C LEU A 743 -20.58 44.37 6.69
N ASP A 744 -19.73 43.44 6.23
CA ASP A 744 -19.41 43.23 4.82
C ASP A 744 -20.65 43.04 3.96
N ASN A 745 -21.59 42.22 4.44
CA ASN A 745 -22.87 42.03 3.76
C ASN A 745 -23.65 43.34 3.72
N THR A 746 -23.72 44.05 4.84
CA THR A 746 -24.48 45.30 4.95
C THR A 746 -23.92 46.42 4.07
N VAL A 747 -22.58 46.55 3.99
CA VAL A 747 -21.86 47.49 3.12
C VAL A 747 -22.11 47.18 1.65
N LYS A 748 -22.15 45.89 1.27
CA LYS A 748 -22.50 45.44 -0.08
C LYS A 748 -23.99 45.54 -0.41
N ASN A 749 -24.79 46.21 0.43
CA ASN A 749 -26.25 46.29 0.34
C ASN A 749 -26.94 44.91 0.31
N LYS A 750 -26.35 43.93 1.00
CA LYS A 750 -26.80 42.55 1.12
C LYS A 750 -27.12 42.22 2.58
N GLY A 751 -27.80 41.10 2.81
CA GLY A 751 -28.10 40.61 4.16
C GLY A 751 -29.37 41.19 4.80
N HIS A 752 -29.79 40.58 5.91
CA HIS A 752 -31.07 40.91 6.56
C HIS A 752 -31.02 42.17 7.41
N LEU A 753 -29.88 42.48 8.04
CA LEU A 753 -29.70 43.74 8.78
C LEU A 753 -29.85 44.96 7.86
N HIS A 754 -29.17 44.98 6.72
CA HIS A 754 -29.30 46.07 5.73
C HIS A 754 -30.76 46.29 5.34
N LYS A 755 -31.46 45.21 4.96
CA LYS A 755 -32.85 45.28 4.51
C LYS A 755 -33.78 45.76 5.62
N LEU A 756 -33.55 45.32 6.86
CA LEU A 756 -34.29 45.78 8.04
C LEU A 756 -34.11 47.28 8.26
N MET A 757 -32.87 47.76 8.32
CA MET A 757 -32.57 49.18 8.53
C MET A 757 -33.14 50.06 7.42
N LYS A 758 -33.04 49.60 6.16
CA LYS A 758 -33.63 50.27 5.00
C LYS A 758 -35.15 50.37 5.13
N ASN A 759 -35.83 49.28 5.50
CA ASN A 759 -37.27 49.25 5.66
C ASN A 759 -37.73 50.22 6.76
N ILE A 760 -37.09 50.18 7.93
CA ILE A 760 -37.37 51.09 9.06
C ILE A 760 -37.24 52.55 8.63
N LEU A 761 -36.15 52.91 7.96
CA LEU A 761 -35.90 54.27 7.50
C LEU A 761 -36.92 54.72 6.44
N SER A 762 -37.36 53.82 5.56
CA SER A 762 -38.33 54.13 4.50
C SER A 762 -39.77 54.27 4.97
N THR A 763 -40.13 53.63 6.08
CA THR A 763 -41.51 53.56 6.58
C THR A 763 -41.75 54.48 7.79
N SER A 764 -40.71 55.17 8.28
CA SER A 764 -40.78 56.06 9.44
C SER A 764 -41.43 55.40 10.67
N MET A 765 -41.10 54.13 10.93
CA MET A 765 -41.71 53.37 12.04
C MET A 765 -41.49 54.07 13.39
N PRO A 766 -42.57 54.26 14.19
CA PRO A 766 -42.47 54.95 15.48
C PRO A 766 -41.96 54.00 16.57
N PHE A 767 -40.64 54.01 16.81
CA PHE A 767 -40.06 53.34 17.99
C PHE A 767 -40.02 54.27 19.21
N THR A 768 -40.35 53.72 20.38
CA THR A 768 -40.23 54.38 21.69
C THR A 768 -39.35 53.54 22.62
N GLY A 769 -38.82 54.16 23.69
CA GLY A 769 -38.01 53.50 24.71
C GLY A 769 -36.76 52.79 24.17
N GLU A 770 -36.49 51.58 24.67
CA GLU A 770 -35.30 50.77 24.37
C GLU A 770 -35.14 50.45 22.87
N SER A 771 -36.25 50.22 22.16
CA SER A 771 -36.18 49.89 20.72
C SER A 771 -35.61 51.05 19.89
N LYS A 772 -35.88 52.30 20.28
CA LYS A 772 -35.30 53.49 19.64
C LYS A 772 -33.80 53.60 19.94
N GLN A 773 -33.38 53.25 21.16
CA GLN A 773 -31.98 53.23 21.56
C GLN A 773 -31.19 52.17 20.77
N HIS A 774 -31.71 50.93 20.68
CA HIS A 774 -31.09 49.86 19.90
C HIS A 774 -30.92 50.24 18.42
N PHE A 775 -31.96 50.83 17.81
CA PHE A 775 -31.88 51.33 16.44
C PHE A 775 -30.78 52.38 16.26
N ASN A 776 -30.71 53.36 17.16
CA ASN A 776 -29.69 54.42 17.10
C ASN A 776 -28.26 53.87 17.26
N ASN A 777 -28.06 52.93 18.18
CA ASN A 777 -26.76 52.28 18.38
C ASN A 777 -26.30 51.52 17.13
N ILE A 778 -27.19 50.73 16.52
CA ILE A 778 -26.91 50.02 15.28
C ILE A 778 -26.58 51.02 14.16
N LEU A 779 -27.36 52.09 14.02
CA LEU A 779 -27.12 53.12 13.01
C LEU A 779 -25.76 53.81 13.20
N GLN A 780 -25.38 54.11 14.45
CA GLN A 780 -24.09 54.69 14.78
C GLN A 780 -22.94 53.73 14.44
N PHE A 781 -23.07 52.46 14.82
CA PHE A 781 -22.08 51.43 14.51
C PHE A 781 -21.89 51.23 13.01
N LEU A 782 -22.98 51.22 12.23
CA LEU A 782 -22.89 51.11 10.76
C LEU A 782 -22.27 52.35 10.11
N LYS A 783 -22.42 53.54 10.70
CA LYS A 783 -21.79 54.77 10.21
C LYS A 783 -20.30 54.81 10.52
N SER A 784 -19.89 54.39 11.72
CA SER A 784 -18.48 54.39 12.12
C SER A 784 -17.63 53.40 11.32
N ASN A 785 -18.24 52.35 10.78
CA ASN A 785 -17.55 51.28 10.04
C ASN A 785 -17.84 51.30 8.52
N LYS A 786 -18.23 52.47 7.97
CA LYS A 786 -18.51 52.66 6.53
C LYS A 786 -17.37 53.36 5.76
N ASN A 787 -16.33 53.82 6.47
CA ASN A 787 -15.25 54.66 5.96
C ASN A 787 -13.87 53.97 5.93
N ASP A 788 -13.82 52.68 6.24
CA ASP A 788 -12.70 51.76 5.95
C ASP A 788 -13.14 50.79 4.85
#